data_AF-A0A0S8JTK9-F1
#
_entry.id   AF-A0A0S8JTK9-F1
#
_cell.length_a   1.000
_cell.length_b   1.000
_cell.length_c   1.000
_cell.angle_alpha   90.00
_cell.angle_beta   90.00
_cell.angle_gamma   90.00
#
_symmetry.space_group_name_H-M   'P 1'
#
loop_
_entity.id
_entity.type
_entity.pdbx_description
1 polymer ?
#
loop_
_entity_poly.entity_id
_entity_poly.type
_entity_poly.pdbx_seq_one_letter_code
_entity_poly.pdbx_strand_id
1 'polypeptide(L)'
;MTRNRLFRFFIMILLNAVVSSTLFAVKIAVIQYEIKDPNKVGVDAERLESFIREAAARGAGLVVSPETGFYRYEPWEQDGVTMLDLANSYDALKNKFSALAVELNISLVIGLREPSGDREKPVYNTALFIGPDGTVLGKQHKVFPSNAEMAWTKAGITHSVFETAVGRVGMMICKTAKTNWWNSFEKEDDLDLFILIAGDKDASSFDRFSSICVKSNCHGLIANQICGPDNDEKARKGNSSWGYPDGRVEKLGGGEKIFYWELPLPVENTYGPQYGQVMVDPENPSWLVYNRDENRDGRPDPYFLCGPGDPEGFLYRGTRSLDGTRNGDQEALIDKIRMNGGNCLYLMAVRTHGGDAWKNAESDPGHYPDKKHNPWVGQDPAYGLNPDILDQWEGWFTEMDRNGITIYLFLYDDAIRVGEQLGWHLNEASGLHPGEKQFLQAMVNKFEHHRNLVWCIMEEGQEIGKEWQLHISKIAETIREADDYNHVIASHQLGGNVFYHADDPNIDQFAIQGNWETGSSPDSVHNWLVKAWNHAGGRYNLNMAEHRAHDELSQTGDREGIRKHNWAIAMAGSYAMVLGMDIINTPAEQLQDCRRLQQFFESTDCNNMAPHDELKYAGTQYVLASPGYSYIAYSSEKSEKLGLQDMVSGSYHIRWYDCISGQSIQQDHTTIASGRQSWKKPRELGDEVALYIARADGKEKPGSARTQGQDTGTVGKKSITTQDTPNITPLAPDQRITTKKNTPVYIQLTYNDPDGGPGPYETTIIIHPSYGKLSGIGNDQTYTPVTGYTGSDIITWKVNDGAGDSEIATVHITIEQ
;
A
#
# COMPACT_ATOMS: atom_id res chain seq x y z
N MET A 1 -18.34 16.92 -37.98
CA MET A 1 -17.80 15.65 -37.45
C MET A 1 -16.53 15.15 -38.18
N THR A 2 -15.73 16.02 -38.81
CA THR A 2 -14.54 15.58 -39.57
C THR A 2 -13.40 16.59 -39.49
N ARG A 3 -12.77 16.69 -38.31
CA ARG A 3 -11.47 17.37 -38.15
C ARG A 3 -10.61 16.78 -37.02
N ASN A 4 -11.23 16.25 -35.96
CA ASN A 4 -10.52 15.61 -34.84
C ASN A 4 -10.03 14.16 -35.10
N ARG A 5 -10.54 13.46 -36.12
CA ARG A 5 -10.14 12.07 -36.40
C ARG A 5 -8.79 11.94 -37.15
N LEU A 6 -8.39 12.94 -37.94
CA LEU A 6 -7.09 12.93 -38.62
C LEU A 6 -5.94 13.44 -37.74
N PHE A 7 -6.23 14.25 -36.72
CA PHE A 7 -5.19 14.84 -35.87
C PHE A 7 -4.57 13.79 -34.92
N ARG A 8 -5.36 12.83 -34.43
CA ARG A 8 -4.87 11.71 -33.60
C ARG A 8 -4.07 10.66 -34.41
N PHE A 9 -4.41 10.45 -35.68
CA PHE A 9 -3.67 9.49 -36.52
C PHE A 9 -2.27 9.98 -36.91
N PHE A 10 -2.06 11.30 -37.01
CA PHE A 10 -0.74 11.89 -37.31
C PHE A 10 0.19 11.98 -36.10
N ILE A 11 -0.36 12.12 -34.89
CA ILE A 11 0.44 12.14 -33.64
C ILE A 11 1.02 10.74 -33.34
N MET A 12 0.30 9.67 -33.68
CA MET A 12 0.73 8.29 -33.44
C MET A 12 1.93 7.84 -34.30
N ILE A 13 2.16 8.47 -35.45
CA ILE A 13 3.29 8.13 -36.34
C ILE A 13 4.55 8.96 -36.02
N LEU A 14 4.42 10.12 -35.37
CA LEU A 14 5.54 11.00 -35.01
C LEU A 14 6.08 10.81 -33.58
N LEU A 15 5.40 10.04 -32.73
CA LEU A 15 5.83 9.73 -31.36
C LEU A 15 6.62 8.42 -31.20
N ASN A 16 6.95 7.73 -32.29
CA ASN A 16 7.79 6.52 -32.24
C ASN A 16 9.30 6.79 -32.14
N ALA A 17 9.70 8.03 -31.86
CA ALA A 17 11.08 8.37 -31.58
C ALA A 17 11.14 9.25 -30.32
N VAL A 18 11.72 8.69 -29.26
CA VAL A 18 12.06 9.37 -27.99
C VAL A 18 10.88 9.57 -27.01
N VAL A 19 10.26 8.48 -26.56
CA VAL A 19 10.04 8.10 -25.14
C VAL A 19 9.63 6.62 -25.21
N SER A 20 10.38 5.72 -24.56
CA SER A 20 9.94 4.33 -24.41
C SER A 20 8.80 4.28 -23.39
N SER A 21 7.58 4.65 -23.79
CA SER A 21 6.40 4.35 -22.99
C SER A 21 6.16 2.84 -23.08
N THR A 22 6.63 2.08 -22.10
CA THR A 22 6.18 0.71 -21.89
C THR A 22 4.66 0.76 -21.68
N LEU A 23 3.88 0.30 -22.65
CA LEU A 23 2.45 0.07 -22.47
C LEU A 23 2.31 -1.01 -21.39
N PHE A 24 1.83 -0.63 -20.21
CA PHE A 24 1.44 -1.58 -19.17
C PHE A 24 0.28 -2.44 -19.68
N ALA A 25 0.30 -3.73 -19.37
CA ALA A 25 -0.78 -4.63 -19.73
C ALA A 25 -1.21 -5.49 -18.55
N VAL A 26 -2.51 -5.74 -18.44
CA VAL A 26 -3.07 -6.74 -17.52
C VAL A 26 -3.30 -8.02 -18.29
N LYS A 27 -2.78 -9.13 -17.75
CA LYS A 27 -3.06 -10.45 -18.28
C LYS A 27 -4.48 -10.88 -17.91
N ILE A 28 -5.31 -11.12 -18.92
CA ILE A 28 -6.69 -11.59 -18.79
C ILE A 28 -6.77 -13.06 -19.12
N ALA A 29 -7.37 -13.84 -18.22
CA ALA A 29 -7.67 -15.25 -18.42
C ALA A 29 -9.16 -15.46 -18.70
N VAL A 30 -9.48 -16.12 -19.81
CA VAL A 30 -10.84 -16.54 -20.15
C VAL A 30 -10.96 -18.04 -19.94
N ILE A 31 -11.82 -18.43 -19.00
CA ILE A 31 -12.09 -19.83 -18.70
C ILE A 31 -13.20 -20.33 -19.60
N GLN A 32 -12.94 -21.45 -20.26
CA GLN A 32 -13.92 -22.25 -20.96
C GLN A 32 -13.91 -23.64 -20.33
N TYR A 33 -15.02 -24.06 -19.72
CA TYR A 33 -15.10 -25.37 -19.07
C TYR A 33 -16.51 -25.97 -19.15
N GLU A 34 -16.58 -27.28 -18.94
CA GLU A 34 -17.78 -28.09 -18.98
C GLU A 34 -18.42 -28.18 -17.59
N ILE A 35 -19.75 -28.00 -17.52
CA ILE A 35 -20.52 -28.29 -16.30
C ILE A 35 -20.81 -29.78 -16.22
N LYS A 36 -20.11 -30.48 -15.32
CA LYS A 36 -20.10 -31.96 -15.28
C LYS A 36 -21.28 -32.53 -14.48
N ASP A 37 -21.68 -31.92 -13.37
CA ASP A 37 -22.78 -32.43 -12.54
C ASP A 37 -23.72 -31.29 -12.11
N PRO A 38 -24.83 -31.05 -12.84
CA PRO A 38 -25.76 -29.95 -12.54
C PRO A 38 -26.45 -30.08 -11.18
N ASN A 39 -26.39 -31.25 -10.54
CA ASN A 39 -27.01 -31.51 -9.25
C ASN A 39 -26.05 -31.28 -8.06
N LYS A 40 -24.78 -30.93 -8.33
CA LYS A 40 -23.75 -30.68 -7.31
C LYS A 40 -22.96 -29.41 -7.61
N VAL A 41 -23.61 -28.27 -7.37
CA VAL A 41 -23.03 -26.91 -7.47
C VAL A 41 -21.64 -26.84 -6.81
N GLY A 42 -21.42 -27.53 -5.69
CA GLY A 42 -20.13 -27.59 -5.00
C GLY A 42 -18.98 -28.17 -5.84
N VAL A 43 -19.24 -29.21 -6.65
CA VAL A 43 -18.20 -29.86 -7.47
C VAL A 43 -17.74 -28.92 -8.59
N ASP A 44 -18.67 -28.29 -9.31
CA ASP A 44 -18.29 -27.36 -10.37
C ASP A 44 -17.74 -26.03 -9.81
N ALA A 45 -18.07 -25.66 -8.57
CA ALA A 45 -17.44 -24.55 -7.87
C ALA A 45 -15.97 -24.84 -7.50
N GLU A 46 -15.66 -26.04 -6.98
CA GLU A 46 -14.28 -26.48 -6.73
C GLU A 46 -13.45 -26.56 -8.02
N ARG A 47 -14.06 -27.03 -9.11
CA ARG A 47 -13.40 -27.08 -10.42
C ARG A 47 -13.10 -25.68 -10.96
N LEU A 48 -14.04 -24.76 -10.87
CA LEU A 48 -13.81 -23.37 -11.29
C LEU A 48 -12.71 -22.71 -10.46
N GLU A 49 -12.73 -22.91 -9.14
CA GLU A 49 -11.67 -22.44 -8.24
C GLU A 49 -10.30 -22.96 -8.69
N SER A 50 -10.17 -24.23 -9.05
CA SER A 50 -8.92 -24.81 -9.56
C SER A 50 -8.42 -24.08 -10.83
N PHE A 51 -9.30 -23.82 -11.80
CA PHE A 51 -8.94 -23.05 -13.00
C PHE A 51 -8.54 -21.60 -12.68
N ILE A 52 -9.23 -20.95 -11.73
CA ILE A 52 -8.91 -19.59 -11.29
C ILE A 52 -7.52 -19.55 -10.64
N ARG A 53 -7.22 -20.50 -9.75
CA ARG A 53 -5.90 -20.62 -9.11
C ARG A 53 -4.80 -20.89 -10.14
N GLU A 54 -5.05 -21.75 -11.13
CA GLU A 54 -4.11 -21.96 -12.23
C GLU A 54 -3.86 -20.68 -13.04
N ALA A 55 -4.91 -19.91 -13.34
CA ALA A 55 -4.79 -18.65 -14.05
C ALA A 55 -4.00 -17.61 -13.24
N ALA A 56 -4.30 -17.47 -11.95
CA ALA A 56 -3.60 -16.57 -11.03
C ALA A 56 -2.12 -16.92 -10.91
N ALA A 57 -1.79 -18.21 -10.76
CA ALA A 57 -0.40 -18.70 -10.72
C ALA A 57 0.38 -18.40 -12.01
N ARG A 58 -0.31 -18.13 -13.14
CA ARG A 58 0.30 -17.67 -14.40
C ARG A 58 0.27 -16.15 -14.59
N GLY A 59 -0.07 -15.42 -13.53
CA GLY A 59 -0.05 -13.96 -13.46
C GLY A 59 -1.27 -13.29 -14.11
N ALA A 60 -2.41 -13.97 -14.21
CA ALA A 60 -3.65 -13.32 -14.66
C ALA A 60 -4.15 -12.32 -13.59
N GLY A 61 -4.36 -11.05 -13.97
CA GLY A 61 -4.94 -10.03 -13.10
C GLY A 61 -6.48 -9.94 -13.18
N LEU A 62 -7.08 -10.52 -14.23
CA LEU A 62 -8.53 -10.72 -14.35
C LEU A 62 -8.82 -12.12 -14.88
N VAL A 63 -9.74 -12.83 -14.23
CA VAL A 63 -10.24 -14.14 -14.70
C VAL A 63 -11.74 -14.07 -14.97
N VAL A 64 -12.17 -14.46 -16.17
CA VAL A 64 -13.57 -14.44 -16.59
C VAL A 64 -14.11 -15.85 -16.75
N SER A 65 -15.18 -16.18 -16.02
CA SER A 65 -15.92 -17.43 -16.19
C SER A 65 -17.15 -17.25 -17.10
N PRO A 66 -17.65 -18.34 -17.70
CA PRO A 66 -18.82 -18.28 -18.56
C PRO A 66 -20.13 -17.93 -17.85
N GLU A 67 -21.18 -17.70 -18.64
CA GLU A 67 -22.56 -17.52 -18.14
C GLU A 67 -22.98 -18.73 -17.31
N THR A 68 -23.70 -18.52 -16.20
CA THR A 68 -24.15 -19.62 -15.32
C THR A 68 -23.04 -20.60 -14.99
N GLY A 69 -21.85 -20.11 -14.61
CA GLY A 69 -20.64 -20.91 -14.36
C GLY A 69 -20.87 -22.15 -13.49
N PHE A 70 -21.87 -22.18 -12.61
CA PHE A 70 -22.10 -23.34 -11.74
C PHE A 70 -23.28 -24.23 -12.15
N TYR A 71 -23.94 -23.95 -13.28
CA TYR A 71 -25.23 -24.55 -13.62
C TYR A 71 -25.34 -24.89 -15.11
N ARG A 72 -26.03 -25.99 -15.43
CA ARG A 72 -26.49 -26.24 -16.80
C ARG A 72 -27.68 -25.35 -17.14
N TYR A 73 -27.80 -25.05 -18.43
CA TYR A 73 -28.77 -24.11 -18.96
C TYR A 73 -30.21 -24.67 -19.05
N GLU A 74 -30.38 -25.99 -19.10
CA GLU A 74 -31.68 -26.65 -19.25
C GLU A 74 -32.25 -27.08 -17.89
N PRO A 75 -33.53 -26.77 -17.58
CA PRO A 75 -34.19 -27.27 -16.39
C PRO A 75 -34.57 -28.74 -16.63
N TRP A 76 -33.82 -29.66 -16.04
CA TRP A 76 -34.27 -31.04 -15.90
C TRP A 76 -34.89 -31.19 -14.52
N GLU A 77 -36.21 -31.28 -14.45
CA GLU A 77 -36.96 -31.60 -13.23
C GLU A 77 -36.69 -33.04 -12.71
N GLN A 78 -35.61 -33.70 -13.13
CA GLN A 78 -35.45 -35.14 -12.90
C GLN A 78 -34.77 -35.55 -11.60
N ASP A 79 -34.11 -34.65 -10.84
CA ASP A 79 -33.26 -35.12 -9.72
C ASP A 79 -33.41 -34.35 -8.38
N GLY A 80 -34.53 -33.65 -8.15
CA GLY A 80 -34.93 -33.24 -6.79
C GLY A 80 -34.24 -32.00 -6.17
N VAL A 81 -33.40 -31.26 -6.90
CA VAL A 81 -32.89 -29.94 -6.49
C VAL A 81 -33.82 -28.84 -6.98
N THR A 82 -34.33 -27.99 -6.08
CA THR A 82 -35.28 -26.92 -6.47
C THR A 82 -34.54 -25.67 -6.95
N MET A 83 -35.20 -24.85 -7.78
CA MET A 83 -34.67 -23.53 -8.17
C MET A 83 -34.43 -22.62 -6.96
N LEU A 84 -35.14 -22.85 -5.84
CA LEU A 84 -34.94 -22.13 -4.59
C LEU A 84 -33.63 -22.55 -3.90
N ASP A 85 -33.26 -23.84 -3.93
CA ASP A 85 -31.98 -24.31 -3.39
C ASP A 85 -30.79 -23.72 -4.17
N LEU A 86 -30.93 -23.62 -5.49
CA LEU A 86 -29.93 -22.97 -6.35
C LEU A 86 -29.84 -21.47 -6.08
N ALA A 87 -30.97 -20.78 -5.86
CA ALA A 87 -31.01 -19.37 -5.48
C ALA A 87 -30.35 -19.14 -4.11
N ASN A 88 -30.63 -20.00 -3.13
CA ASN A 88 -30.06 -19.93 -1.78
C ASN A 88 -28.54 -20.16 -1.76
N SER A 89 -27.95 -20.69 -2.84
CA SER A 89 -26.50 -20.86 -2.97
C SER A 89 -25.76 -19.58 -3.39
N TYR A 90 -26.48 -18.51 -3.74
CA TYR A 90 -25.89 -17.26 -4.25
C TYR A 90 -24.88 -16.64 -3.30
N ASP A 91 -25.26 -16.41 -2.04
CA ASP A 91 -24.36 -15.76 -1.07
C ASP A 91 -23.15 -16.63 -0.74
N ALA A 92 -23.32 -17.96 -0.68
CA ALA A 92 -22.22 -18.88 -0.46
C ALA A 92 -21.20 -18.83 -1.60
N LEU A 93 -21.65 -18.84 -2.85
CA LEU A 93 -20.77 -18.75 -4.03
C LEU A 93 -20.13 -17.36 -4.13
N LYS A 94 -20.91 -16.29 -3.99
CA LYS A 94 -20.41 -14.90 -4.00
C LYS A 94 -19.33 -14.73 -2.95
N ASN A 95 -19.59 -15.10 -1.70
CA ASN A 95 -18.61 -14.94 -0.62
C ASN A 95 -17.37 -15.81 -0.83
N LYS A 96 -17.54 -17.05 -1.34
CA LYS A 96 -16.41 -17.92 -1.68
C LYS A 96 -15.49 -17.29 -2.72
N PHE A 97 -16.04 -16.78 -3.82
CA PHE A 97 -15.23 -16.20 -4.90
C PHE A 97 -14.75 -14.78 -4.60
N SER A 98 -15.46 -14.00 -3.77
CA SER A 98 -14.93 -12.76 -3.20
C SER A 98 -13.72 -13.01 -2.31
N ALA A 99 -13.77 -14.01 -1.43
CA ALA A 99 -12.61 -14.40 -0.61
C ALA A 99 -11.45 -14.92 -1.47
N LEU A 100 -11.75 -15.67 -2.53
CA LEU A 100 -10.73 -16.14 -3.47
C LEU A 100 -10.06 -14.99 -4.25
N ALA A 101 -10.82 -13.97 -4.65
CA ALA A 101 -10.28 -12.78 -5.30
C ALA A 101 -9.27 -12.04 -4.39
N VAL A 102 -9.63 -11.89 -3.10
CA VAL A 102 -8.74 -11.36 -2.04
C VAL A 102 -7.50 -12.21 -1.83
N GLU A 103 -7.70 -13.53 -1.74
CA GLU A 103 -6.60 -14.47 -1.52
C GLU A 103 -5.57 -14.42 -2.66
N LEU A 104 -6.04 -14.31 -3.89
CA LEU A 104 -5.21 -14.34 -5.08
C LEU A 104 -4.78 -12.95 -5.57
N ASN A 105 -5.34 -11.87 -5.02
CA ASN A 105 -5.15 -10.49 -5.46
C ASN A 105 -5.45 -10.29 -6.95
N ILE A 106 -6.61 -10.78 -7.42
CA ILE A 106 -7.05 -10.69 -8.82
C ILE A 106 -8.52 -10.28 -8.91
N SER A 107 -8.91 -9.66 -10.03
CA SER A 107 -10.33 -9.47 -10.35
C SER A 107 -10.96 -10.74 -10.91
N LEU A 108 -12.24 -10.96 -10.62
CA LEU A 108 -13.01 -12.10 -11.15
C LEU A 108 -14.30 -11.62 -11.81
N VAL A 109 -14.65 -12.20 -12.95
CA VAL A 109 -16.02 -12.16 -13.47
C VAL A 109 -16.64 -13.54 -13.33
N ILE A 110 -17.71 -13.63 -12.54
CA ILE A 110 -18.41 -14.90 -12.28
C ILE A 110 -19.88 -14.85 -12.74
N GLY A 111 -20.28 -15.84 -13.53
CA GLY A 111 -21.69 -16.05 -13.90
C GLY A 111 -22.43 -16.94 -12.89
N LEU A 112 -23.54 -16.47 -12.31
CA LEU A 112 -24.35 -17.24 -11.35
C LEU A 112 -25.85 -16.87 -11.40
N ARG A 113 -26.64 -17.51 -10.52
CA ARG A 113 -28.08 -17.27 -10.37
C ARG A 113 -28.33 -16.50 -9.07
N GLU A 114 -28.93 -15.32 -9.15
CA GLU A 114 -29.23 -14.47 -7.99
C GLU A 114 -30.72 -14.54 -7.63
N PRO A 115 -31.10 -14.67 -6.35
CA PRO A 115 -32.50 -14.60 -5.93
C PRO A 115 -33.19 -13.33 -6.43
N SER A 116 -34.38 -13.48 -7.02
CA SER A 116 -35.13 -12.34 -7.56
C SER A 116 -36.22 -11.81 -6.59
N GLY A 117 -36.55 -12.59 -5.57
CA GLY A 117 -37.69 -12.38 -4.68
C GLY A 117 -39.06 -12.73 -5.29
N ASP A 118 -39.11 -13.16 -6.55
CA ASP A 118 -40.33 -13.55 -7.26
C ASP A 118 -40.57 -15.06 -7.15
N ARG A 119 -41.80 -15.49 -6.81
CA ARG A 119 -42.11 -16.93 -6.67
C ARG A 119 -42.21 -17.66 -8.00
N GLU A 120 -42.66 -17.01 -9.06
CA GLU A 120 -42.80 -17.62 -10.39
C GLU A 120 -41.49 -17.58 -11.17
N LYS A 121 -40.65 -16.58 -10.88
CA LYS A 121 -39.36 -16.37 -11.53
C LYS A 121 -38.25 -16.21 -10.50
N PRO A 122 -37.90 -17.27 -9.74
CA PRO A 122 -37.11 -17.19 -8.51
C PRO A 122 -35.70 -16.62 -8.64
N VAL A 123 -35.14 -16.52 -9.86
CA VAL A 123 -33.77 -16.08 -10.07
C VAL A 123 -33.61 -15.06 -11.19
N TYR A 124 -32.59 -14.21 -11.07
CA TYR A 124 -31.93 -13.54 -12.19
C TYR A 124 -30.75 -14.38 -12.69
N ASN A 125 -30.44 -14.31 -13.98
CA ASN A 125 -29.16 -14.74 -14.53
C ASN A 125 -28.18 -13.56 -14.45
N THR A 126 -27.12 -13.72 -13.68
CA THR A 126 -26.28 -12.61 -13.19
C THR A 126 -24.81 -12.84 -13.53
N ALA A 127 -24.13 -11.79 -13.98
CA ALA A 127 -22.68 -11.67 -13.99
C ALA A 127 -22.26 -10.72 -12.86
N LEU A 128 -21.30 -11.12 -12.02
CA LEU A 128 -20.65 -10.25 -11.05
C LEU A 128 -19.24 -9.97 -11.50
N PHE A 129 -18.82 -8.71 -11.41
CA PHE A 129 -17.42 -8.30 -11.42
C PHE A 129 -16.99 -8.07 -9.98
N ILE A 130 -15.99 -8.83 -9.53
CA ILE A 130 -15.43 -8.81 -8.19
C ILE A 130 -14.01 -8.25 -8.31
N GLY A 131 -13.69 -7.20 -7.55
CA GLY A 131 -12.36 -6.63 -7.47
C GLY A 131 -11.38 -7.50 -6.67
N PRO A 132 -10.08 -7.19 -6.74
CA PRO A 132 -9.05 -7.92 -5.99
C PRO A 132 -9.21 -7.78 -4.46
N ASP A 133 -9.95 -6.78 -4.00
CA ASP A 133 -10.34 -6.57 -2.60
C ASP A 133 -11.58 -7.38 -2.17
N GLY A 134 -12.17 -8.16 -3.10
CA GLY A 134 -13.37 -8.96 -2.87
C GLY A 134 -14.68 -8.17 -3.02
N THR A 135 -14.62 -6.86 -3.27
CA THR A 135 -15.79 -6.01 -3.47
C THR A 135 -16.47 -6.32 -4.81
N VAL A 136 -17.80 -6.36 -4.83
CA VAL A 136 -18.55 -6.48 -6.09
C VAL A 136 -18.62 -5.09 -6.76
N LEU A 137 -17.70 -4.82 -7.67
CA LEU A 137 -17.59 -3.54 -8.40
C LEU A 137 -18.69 -3.38 -9.45
N GLY A 138 -19.17 -4.48 -10.02
CA GLY A 138 -20.15 -4.47 -11.09
C GLY A 138 -21.09 -5.67 -11.06
N LYS A 139 -22.33 -5.46 -11.51
CA LYS A 139 -23.36 -6.51 -11.61
C LYS A 139 -24.17 -6.31 -12.88
N GLN A 140 -24.32 -7.35 -13.69
CA GLN A 140 -25.20 -7.35 -14.87
C GLN A 140 -26.25 -8.45 -14.72
N HIS A 141 -27.53 -8.09 -14.84
CA HIS A 141 -28.62 -9.06 -14.99
C HIS A 141 -28.92 -9.26 -16.47
N LYS A 142 -29.26 -10.49 -16.87
CA LYS A 142 -29.63 -10.77 -18.25
C LYS A 142 -30.94 -10.07 -18.61
N VAL A 143 -30.86 -9.10 -19.53
CA VAL A 143 -32.00 -8.25 -19.91
C VAL A 143 -32.99 -9.01 -20.79
N PHE A 144 -32.49 -9.87 -21.68
CA PHE A 144 -33.33 -10.69 -22.56
C PHE A 144 -33.09 -12.19 -22.33
N PRO A 145 -33.84 -12.81 -21.41
CA PRO A 145 -33.89 -14.27 -21.29
C PRO A 145 -34.36 -14.92 -22.59
N SER A 146 -33.81 -16.08 -22.93
CA SER A 146 -34.34 -16.90 -24.02
C SER A 146 -35.74 -17.45 -23.67
N ASN A 147 -36.48 -17.93 -24.68
CA ASN A 147 -37.80 -18.52 -24.46
C ASN A 147 -37.78 -19.68 -23.44
N ALA A 148 -36.68 -20.45 -23.38
CA ALA A 148 -36.50 -21.52 -22.41
C ALA A 148 -36.21 -21.00 -20.98
N GLU A 149 -35.54 -19.85 -20.86
CA GLU A 149 -35.24 -19.20 -19.57
C GLU A 149 -36.44 -18.44 -19.00
N MET A 150 -37.29 -17.86 -19.85
CA MET A 150 -38.45 -17.06 -19.43
C MET A 150 -39.42 -17.79 -18.49
N ALA A 151 -39.39 -19.13 -18.49
CA ALA A 151 -40.20 -19.97 -17.62
C ALA A 151 -39.75 -19.92 -16.14
N TRP A 152 -38.51 -19.53 -15.84
CA TRP A 152 -37.94 -19.61 -14.49
C TRP A 152 -37.03 -18.43 -14.10
N THR A 153 -36.58 -17.60 -15.04
CA THR A 153 -35.76 -16.42 -14.74
C THR A 153 -36.50 -15.10 -14.97
N LYS A 154 -36.21 -14.13 -14.13
CA LYS A 154 -36.68 -12.76 -14.27
C LYS A 154 -35.74 -11.98 -15.19
N ALA A 155 -36.33 -11.20 -16.10
CA ALA A 155 -35.56 -10.30 -16.96
C ALA A 155 -34.97 -9.16 -16.12
N GLY A 156 -33.69 -8.86 -16.34
CA GLY A 156 -33.03 -7.68 -15.80
C GLY A 156 -33.39 -6.41 -16.55
N ILE A 157 -33.03 -5.27 -15.97
CA ILE A 157 -33.10 -3.94 -16.62
C ILE A 157 -31.75 -3.22 -16.58
N THR A 158 -30.70 -3.92 -16.15
CA THR A 158 -29.37 -3.35 -15.87
C THR A 158 -28.60 -3.13 -17.17
N HIS A 159 -27.96 -1.97 -17.30
CA HIS A 159 -26.96 -1.66 -18.31
C HIS A 159 -25.65 -1.37 -17.59
N SER A 160 -24.76 -2.37 -17.52
CA SER A 160 -23.62 -2.33 -16.61
C SER A 160 -22.36 -1.88 -17.33
N VAL A 161 -22.02 -0.62 -17.10
CA VAL A 161 -20.74 -0.03 -17.45
C VAL A 161 -20.19 0.64 -16.19
N PHE A 162 -18.97 0.30 -15.80
CA PHE A 162 -18.37 0.72 -14.54
C PHE A 162 -16.85 0.73 -14.65
N GLU A 163 -16.22 1.42 -13.71
CA GLU A 163 -14.77 1.59 -13.66
C GLU A 163 -14.10 0.47 -12.86
N THR A 164 -12.93 0.04 -13.32
CA THR A 164 -12.13 -1.03 -12.70
C THR A 164 -10.63 -0.81 -12.94
N ALA A 165 -9.81 -1.55 -12.19
CA ALA A 165 -8.37 -1.66 -12.38
C ALA A 165 -7.93 -2.07 -13.80
N VAL A 166 -8.78 -2.80 -14.54
CA VAL A 166 -8.46 -3.25 -15.91
C VAL A 166 -9.00 -2.33 -17.00
N GLY A 167 -9.70 -1.26 -16.64
CA GLY A 167 -10.44 -0.49 -17.62
C GLY A 167 -11.84 -0.07 -17.20
N ARG A 168 -12.46 0.77 -18.02
CA ARG A 168 -13.91 0.96 -18.07
C ARG A 168 -14.51 -0.28 -18.73
N VAL A 169 -15.22 -1.06 -17.93
CA VAL A 169 -15.73 -2.38 -18.32
C VAL A 169 -17.22 -2.31 -18.63
N GLY A 170 -17.60 -2.79 -19.81
CA GLY A 170 -18.99 -3.08 -20.15
C GLY A 170 -19.28 -4.58 -20.03
N MET A 171 -20.37 -4.97 -19.36
CA MET A 171 -20.77 -6.39 -19.25
C MET A 171 -22.10 -6.69 -19.93
N MET A 172 -22.18 -7.81 -20.64
CA MET A 172 -23.41 -8.31 -21.24
C MET A 172 -23.53 -9.84 -21.11
N ILE A 173 -24.76 -10.34 -21.13
CA ILE A 173 -25.06 -11.77 -20.99
C ILE A 173 -25.81 -12.32 -22.21
N CYS A 174 -25.12 -13.18 -22.96
CA CYS A 174 -25.67 -14.13 -23.93
C CYS A 174 -26.76 -13.60 -24.86
N LYS A 175 -27.99 -14.12 -24.79
CA LYS A 175 -29.11 -13.78 -25.69
C LYS A 175 -29.39 -12.27 -25.80
N THR A 176 -29.05 -11.49 -24.76
CA THR A 176 -29.09 -10.01 -24.79
C THR A 176 -28.27 -9.45 -25.97
N ALA A 177 -27.13 -10.06 -26.29
CA ALA A 177 -26.27 -9.65 -27.40
C ALA A 177 -26.89 -9.86 -28.79
N LYS A 178 -27.96 -10.65 -28.89
CA LYS A 178 -28.69 -10.93 -30.13
C LYS A 178 -29.92 -10.01 -30.32
N THR A 179 -30.11 -9.02 -29.45
CA THR A 179 -31.22 -8.05 -29.53
C THR A 179 -30.71 -6.65 -29.85
N ASN A 180 -31.64 -5.69 -29.98
CA ASN A 180 -31.28 -4.27 -30.18
C ASN A 180 -30.70 -3.62 -28.92
N TRP A 181 -30.72 -4.30 -27.77
CA TRP A 181 -30.02 -3.83 -26.57
C TRP A 181 -28.52 -3.72 -26.77
N TRP A 182 -27.95 -4.49 -27.71
CA TRP A 182 -26.57 -4.33 -28.19
C TRP A 182 -26.19 -2.87 -28.46
N ASN A 183 -27.12 -2.11 -29.03
CA ASN A 183 -26.89 -0.71 -29.41
C ASN A 183 -26.74 0.22 -28.21
N SER A 184 -27.04 -0.20 -26.97
CA SER A 184 -26.76 0.61 -25.79
C SER A 184 -25.26 0.68 -25.52
N PHE A 185 -24.54 -0.43 -25.69
CA PHE A 185 -23.09 -0.50 -25.48
C PHE A 185 -22.30 0.08 -26.65
N GLU A 186 -22.81 0.01 -27.88
CA GLU A 186 -22.18 0.69 -29.03
C GLU A 186 -22.19 2.24 -28.93
N LYS A 187 -22.98 2.80 -28.01
CA LYS A 187 -23.04 4.24 -27.74
C LYS A 187 -22.16 4.65 -26.56
N GLU A 188 -21.57 3.68 -25.86
CA GLU A 188 -20.63 3.95 -24.79
C GLU A 188 -19.29 4.32 -25.44
N ASP A 189 -18.91 5.58 -25.26
CA ASP A 189 -17.58 6.06 -25.58
C ASP A 189 -16.60 5.56 -24.51
N ASP A 190 -15.32 5.39 -24.87
CA ASP A 190 -14.23 5.11 -23.93
C ASP A 190 -14.36 3.81 -23.12
N LEU A 191 -14.94 2.75 -23.68
CA LEU A 191 -14.77 1.40 -23.10
C LEU A 191 -13.33 0.94 -23.32
N ASP A 192 -12.74 0.33 -22.30
CA ASP A 192 -11.42 -0.31 -22.40
C ASP A 192 -11.58 -1.80 -22.70
N LEU A 193 -12.57 -2.43 -22.05
CA LEU A 193 -12.88 -3.85 -22.17
C LEU A 193 -14.39 -4.10 -22.20
N PHE A 194 -14.85 -4.90 -23.17
CA PHE A 194 -16.21 -5.41 -23.22
C PHE A 194 -16.26 -6.91 -22.93
N ILE A 195 -17.02 -7.32 -21.92
CA ILE A 195 -17.13 -8.69 -21.46
C ILE A 195 -18.52 -9.25 -21.80
N LEU A 196 -18.56 -10.30 -22.63
CA LEU A 196 -19.74 -11.09 -22.90
C LEU A 196 -19.59 -12.48 -22.30
N ILE A 197 -20.37 -12.80 -21.27
CA ILE A 197 -20.47 -14.18 -20.78
C ILE A 197 -21.64 -14.89 -21.46
N ALA A 198 -21.41 -16.13 -21.90
CA ALA A 198 -22.39 -16.86 -22.71
C ALA A 198 -22.44 -18.37 -22.42
N GLY A 199 -23.61 -18.94 -22.68
CA GLY A 199 -23.88 -20.37 -22.81
C GLY A 199 -24.62 -20.63 -24.12
N ASP A 200 -24.00 -20.34 -25.25
CA ASP A 200 -24.53 -20.60 -26.59
C ASP A 200 -23.84 -21.79 -27.26
N LYS A 201 -24.43 -22.32 -28.34
CA LYS A 201 -23.87 -23.45 -29.08
C LYS A 201 -22.45 -23.17 -29.56
N ASP A 202 -22.21 -21.94 -29.99
CA ASP A 202 -20.95 -21.45 -30.51
C ASP A 202 -20.86 -19.92 -30.33
N ALA A 203 -19.73 -19.40 -29.85
CA ALA A 203 -19.55 -17.95 -29.70
C ALA A 203 -19.55 -17.22 -31.05
N SER A 204 -19.27 -17.90 -32.15
CA SER A 204 -19.41 -17.33 -33.50
C SER A 204 -20.85 -16.94 -33.85
N SER A 205 -21.84 -17.34 -33.06
CA SER A 205 -23.21 -16.87 -33.21
C SER A 205 -23.43 -15.41 -32.76
N PHE A 206 -22.40 -14.74 -32.25
CA PHE A 206 -22.40 -13.32 -31.88
C PHE A 206 -21.76 -12.46 -32.99
N ASP A 207 -22.34 -12.46 -34.19
CA ASP A 207 -21.81 -11.78 -35.39
C ASP A 207 -21.56 -10.28 -35.23
N ARG A 208 -22.18 -9.65 -34.22
CA ARG A 208 -22.04 -8.22 -33.93
C ARG A 208 -20.89 -7.90 -32.97
N PHE A 209 -20.24 -8.90 -32.38
CA PHE A 209 -19.23 -8.69 -31.34
C PHE A 209 -18.11 -7.73 -31.73
N SER A 210 -17.60 -7.83 -32.97
CA SER A 210 -16.59 -6.91 -33.48
C SER A 210 -17.07 -5.46 -33.59
N SER A 211 -18.38 -5.21 -33.71
CA SER A 211 -18.91 -3.86 -33.88
C SER A 211 -18.79 -3.00 -32.62
N ILE A 212 -18.91 -3.59 -31.42
CA ILE A 212 -18.63 -2.87 -30.16
C ILE A 212 -17.15 -2.55 -30.07
N CYS A 213 -16.27 -3.53 -30.32
CA CYS A 213 -14.83 -3.32 -30.26
C CYS A 213 -14.39 -2.15 -31.16
N VAL A 214 -14.95 -2.06 -32.37
CA VAL A 214 -14.66 -0.97 -33.32
C VAL A 214 -15.29 0.36 -32.92
N LYS A 215 -16.57 0.37 -32.54
CA LYS A 215 -17.31 1.62 -32.29
C LYS A 215 -16.88 2.29 -30.99
N SER A 216 -16.64 1.50 -29.96
CA SER A 216 -16.18 1.96 -28.64
C SER A 216 -14.66 1.96 -28.51
N ASN A 217 -13.92 1.54 -29.55
CA ASN A 217 -12.46 1.47 -29.58
C ASN A 217 -11.87 0.66 -28.41
N CYS A 218 -12.49 -0.48 -28.11
CA CYS A 218 -12.17 -1.30 -26.94
C CYS A 218 -11.71 -2.70 -27.35
N HIS A 219 -11.00 -3.39 -26.43
CA HIS A 219 -10.88 -4.84 -26.54
C HIS A 219 -12.18 -5.50 -26.08
N GLY A 220 -12.41 -6.74 -26.49
CA GLY A 220 -13.56 -7.51 -26.03
C GLY A 220 -13.22 -8.96 -25.80
N LEU A 221 -14.03 -9.63 -24.99
CA LEU A 221 -13.98 -11.09 -24.86
C LEU A 221 -15.38 -11.71 -24.79
N ILE A 222 -15.46 -12.97 -25.24
CA ILE A 222 -16.61 -13.84 -25.07
C ILE A 222 -16.16 -15.06 -24.28
N ALA A 223 -16.67 -15.24 -23.06
CA ALA A 223 -16.49 -16.45 -22.26
C ALA A 223 -17.69 -17.38 -22.45
N ASN A 224 -17.55 -18.43 -23.28
CA ASN A 224 -18.64 -19.33 -23.63
C ASN A 224 -18.52 -20.69 -22.95
N GLN A 225 -19.64 -21.21 -22.41
CA GLN A 225 -19.69 -22.52 -21.76
C GLN A 225 -19.42 -23.69 -22.72
N ILE A 226 -18.96 -24.81 -22.15
CA ILE A 226 -19.07 -26.14 -22.75
C ILE A 226 -20.18 -26.93 -22.06
N CYS A 227 -21.02 -27.63 -22.83
CA CYS A 227 -22.08 -28.45 -22.27
C CYS A 227 -22.58 -29.47 -23.30
N GLY A 228 -22.60 -30.75 -22.94
CA GLY A 228 -23.11 -31.84 -23.76
C GLY A 228 -22.00 -32.56 -24.55
N PRO A 229 -22.24 -33.80 -24.98
CA PRO A 229 -21.23 -34.61 -25.65
C PRO A 229 -20.90 -34.07 -27.05
N ASP A 230 -19.66 -34.24 -27.50
CA ASP A 230 -19.13 -33.68 -28.77
C ASP A 230 -19.95 -34.07 -30.02
N ASN A 231 -20.68 -35.19 -29.95
CA ASN A 231 -21.51 -35.72 -31.04
C ASN A 231 -22.97 -35.22 -31.03
N ASP A 232 -23.36 -34.37 -30.09
CA ASP A 232 -24.70 -33.76 -30.03
C ASP A 232 -24.72 -32.40 -30.75
N GLU A 233 -25.62 -32.22 -31.72
CA GLU A 233 -25.84 -30.95 -32.43
C GLU A 233 -26.40 -29.82 -31.54
N LYS A 234 -26.85 -30.16 -30.33
CA LYS A 234 -27.26 -29.21 -29.29
C LYS A 234 -26.14 -28.88 -28.31
N ALA A 235 -24.99 -29.56 -28.39
CA ALA A 235 -23.87 -29.29 -27.50
C ALA A 235 -23.36 -27.86 -27.66
N ARG A 236 -22.95 -27.27 -26.54
CA ARG A 236 -22.20 -26.01 -26.48
C ARG A 236 -20.74 -26.38 -26.58
N LYS A 237 -20.08 -25.94 -27.65
CA LYS A 237 -18.70 -26.32 -27.97
C LYS A 237 -17.66 -25.38 -27.38
N GLY A 238 -18.09 -24.40 -26.59
CA GLY A 238 -17.25 -23.29 -26.17
C GLY A 238 -16.98 -22.37 -27.36
N ASN A 239 -15.76 -22.41 -27.88
CA ASN A 239 -15.25 -21.46 -28.86
C ASN A 239 -15.32 -20.01 -28.37
N SER A 240 -14.97 -19.78 -27.11
CA SER A 240 -14.77 -18.44 -26.53
C SER A 240 -13.97 -17.54 -27.49
N SER A 241 -14.03 -16.22 -27.40
CA SER A 241 -13.43 -15.37 -28.43
C SER A 241 -12.82 -14.10 -27.85
N TRP A 242 -11.85 -13.54 -28.55
CA TRP A 242 -11.23 -12.27 -28.23
C TRP A 242 -11.40 -11.29 -29.38
N GLY A 243 -11.76 -10.04 -29.07
CA GLY A 243 -12.01 -8.96 -30.01
C GLY A 243 -10.99 -7.85 -29.83
N TYR A 244 -10.54 -7.29 -30.95
CA TYR A 244 -9.59 -6.18 -30.98
C TYR A 244 -10.30 -4.89 -31.43
N PRO A 245 -9.80 -3.69 -31.02
CA PRO A 245 -10.35 -2.40 -31.45
C PRO A 245 -10.41 -2.19 -32.97
N ASP A 246 -9.55 -2.89 -33.72
CA ASP A 246 -9.53 -2.86 -35.19
C ASP A 246 -10.61 -3.75 -35.85
N GLY A 247 -11.41 -4.45 -35.06
CA GLY A 247 -12.50 -5.32 -35.50
C GLY A 247 -12.08 -6.76 -35.79
N ARG A 248 -10.81 -7.13 -35.60
CA ARG A 248 -10.40 -8.54 -35.64
C ARG A 248 -11.04 -9.30 -34.48
N VAL A 249 -11.42 -10.54 -34.75
CA VAL A 249 -11.93 -11.48 -33.74
C VAL A 249 -11.14 -12.78 -33.84
N GLU A 250 -10.47 -13.14 -32.76
CA GLU A 250 -9.79 -14.41 -32.59
C GLU A 250 -10.72 -15.41 -31.93
N LYS A 251 -10.99 -16.53 -32.62
CA LYS A 251 -11.80 -17.62 -32.09
C LYS A 251 -10.93 -18.59 -31.32
N LEU A 252 -11.34 -18.92 -30.12
CA LEU A 252 -10.70 -19.93 -29.31
C LEU A 252 -11.18 -21.33 -29.74
N GLY A 253 -10.31 -22.32 -29.60
CA GLY A 253 -10.66 -23.71 -29.89
C GLY A 253 -11.69 -24.28 -28.90
N GLY A 254 -12.29 -25.41 -29.26
CA GLY A 254 -13.15 -26.19 -28.36
C GLY A 254 -12.37 -26.88 -27.23
N GLY A 255 -13.10 -27.49 -26.30
CA GLY A 255 -12.54 -28.23 -25.15
C GLY A 255 -12.27 -27.37 -23.91
N GLU A 256 -12.14 -28.00 -22.74
CA GLU A 256 -11.87 -27.29 -21.48
C GLU A 256 -10.47 -26.68 -21.50
N LYS A 257 -10.35 -25.35 -21.34
CA LYS A 257 -9.08 -24.64 -21.42
C LYS A 257 -9.16 -23.23 -20.82
N ILE A 258 -8.03 -22.72 -20.37
CA ILE A 258 -7.81 -21.30 -20.04
C ILE A 258 -7.06 -20.64 -21.21
N PHE A 259 -7.55 -19.49 -21.65
CA PHE A 259 -6.93 -18.67 -22.68
C PHE A 259 -6.46 -17.35 -22.09
N TYR A 260 -5.31 -16.83 -22.55
CA TYR A 260 -4.64 -15.67 -21.97
C TYR A 260 -4.40 -14.59 -23.01
N TRP A 261 -4.62 -13.33 -22.64
CA TRP A 261 -4.23 -12.16 -23.42
C TRP A 261 -3.70 -11.06 -22.53
N GLU A 262 -2.86 -10.21 -23.10
CA GLU A 262 -2.41 -8.97 -22.46
C GLU A 262 -3.33 -7.84 -22.94
N LEU A 263 -4.05 -7.22 -22.01
CA LEU A 263 -4.86 -6.02 -22.27
C LEU A 263 -4.01 -4.80 -21.93
N PRO A 264 -3.60 -3.96 -22.91
CA PRO A 264 -2.93 -2.71 -22.61
C PRO A 264 -3.84 -1.84 -21.74
N LEU A 265 -3.34 -1.41 -20.59
CA LEU A 265 -4.09 -0.51 -19.71
C LEU A 265 -4.13 0.89 -20.33
N PRO A 266 -5.27 1.59 -20.23
CA PRO A 266 -5.39 2.98 -20.66
C PRO A 266 -4.65 3.98 -19.74
N VAL A 267 -4.04 3.49 -18.65
CA VAL A 267 -3.41 4.34 -17.65
C VAL A 267 -2.08 4.83 -18.21
N GLU A 268 -2.00 6.11 -18.55
CA GLU A 268 -0.73 6.82 -18.59
C GLU A 268 -0.16 6.77 -17.16
N ASN A 269 0.80 5.86 -16.94
CA ASN A 269 1.57 5.85 -15.70
C ASN A 269 2.27 7.20 -15.56
N THR A 270 1.76 8.00 -14.65
CA THR A 270 2.06 9.43 -14.53
C THR A 270 2.75 9.73 -13.20
N TYR A 271 2.86 8.74 -12.32
CA TYR A 271 3.42 8.87 -10.98
C TYR A 271 4.75 8.14 -10.78
N GLY A 272 5.11 7.21 -11.67
CA GLY A 272 6.37 6.49 -11.55
C GLY A 272 6.68 5.57 -12.72
N PRO A 273 7.75 4.77 -12.63
CA PRO A 273 8.21 3.91 -13.72
C PRO A 273 7.48 2.57 -13.79
N GLN A 274 6.81 2.11 -12.72
CA GLN A 274 6.15 0.79 -12.69
C GLN A 274 4.74 0.83 -12.07
N TYR A 275 3.73 0.34 -12.81
CA TYR A 275 2.35 0.26 -12.33
C TYR A 275 2.21 -0.71 -11.16
N GLY A 276 1.49 -0.28 -10.12
CA GLY A 276 1.27 -1.03 -8.88
C GLY A 276 2.47 -1.06 -7.92
N GLN A 277 3.56 -0.33 -8.21
CA GLN A 277 4.70 -0.15 -7.32
C GLN A 277 4.30 0.59 -6.04
N VAL A 278 4.87 0.21 -4.90
CA VAL A 278 4.75 0.99 -3.66
C VAL A 278 5.66 2.22 -3.77
N MET A 279 5.08 3.39 -3.58
CA MET A 279 5.81 4.66 -3.66
C MET A 279 5.30 5.66 -2.62
N VAL A 280 6.08 6.72 -2.39
CA VAL A 280 5.64 7.87 -1.59
C VAL A 280 4.48 8.57 -2.31
N ASP A 281 3.44 8.94 -1.57
CA ASP A 281 2.36 9.75 -2.13
C ASP A 281 2.90 11.12 -2.56
N PRO A 282 2.82 11.48 -3.85
CA PRO A 282 3.39 12.72 -4.37
C PRO A 282 2.65 13.96 -3.87
N GLU A 283 1.40 13.82 -3.42
CA GLU A 283 0.61 14.91 -2.84
C GLU A 283 0.73 14.97 -1.31
N ASN A 284 1.04 13.84 -0.66
CA ASN A 284 1.12 13.75 0.79
C ASN A 284 2.25 12.81 1.26
N PRO A 285 3.51 13.29 1.34
CA PRO A 285 4.68 12.46 1.65
C PRO A 285 4.65 11.71 2.99
N SER A 286 3.70 12.03 3.87
CA SER A 286 3.43 11.26 5.09
C SER A 286 2.78 9.91 4.86
N TRP A 287 2.39 9.59 3.62
CA TRP A 287 1.80 8.31 3.25
C TRP A 287 2.48 7.71 2.02
N LEU A 288 2.28 6.41 1.89
CA LEU A 288 2.62 5.56 0.77
C LEU A 288 1.34 5.21 0.00
N VAL A 289 1.51 4.98 -1.29
CA VAL A 289 0.46 4.63 -2.24
C VAL A 289 0.96 3.54 -3.18
N TYR A 290 0.02 2.81 -3.76
CA TYR A 290 0.32 2.05 -4.97
C TYR A 290 0.34 3.00 -6.17
N ASN A 291 1.28 2.81 -7.09
CA ASN A 291 1.32 3.52 -8.37
C ASN A 291 0.23 2.99 -9.33
N ARG A 292 -1.02 3.20 -8.95
CA ARG A 292 -2.25 2.84 -9.68
C ARG A 292 -3.40 3.65 -9.11
N ASP A 293 -4.46 3.76 -9.90
CA ASP A 293 -5.70 4.47 -9.55
C ASP A 293 -6.86 3.55 -9.97
N GLU A 294 -7.07 2.47 -9.20
CA GLU A 294 -8.09 1.46 -9.52
C GLU A 294 -9.50 1.99 -9.31
N ASN A 295 -9.67 2.96 -8.39
CA ASN A 295 -10.95 3.58 -8.08
C ASN A 295 -11.32 4.74 -9.05
N ARG A 296 -10.36 5.21 -9.86
CA ARG A 296 -10.46 6.30 -10.85
C ARG A 296 -10.86 7.65 -10.23
N ASP A 297 -10.44 7.91 -9.01
CA ASP A 297 -10.60 9.22 -8.35
C ASP A 297 -9.55 10.25 -8.81
N GLY A 298 -8.63 9.84 -9.69
CA GLY A 298 -7.57 10.66 -10.25
C GLY A 298 -6.29 10.62 -9.41
N ARG A 299 -6.24 9.84 -8.34
CA ARG A 299 -5.12 9.79 -7.40
C ARG A 299 -4.60 8.36 -7.22
N PRO A 300 -3.35 8.23 -6.75
CA PRO A 300 -2.82 6.92 -6.37
C PRO A 300 -3.63 6.28 -5.23
N ASP A 301 -3.89 4.97 -5.35
CA ASP A 301 -4.59 4.21 -4.32
C ASP A 301 -3.74 4.10 -3.04
N PRO A 302 -4.33 4.25 -1.84
CA PRO A 302 -3.59 4.13 -0.58
C PRO A 302 -2.89 2.78 -0.41
N TYR A 303 -1.68 2.81 0.16
CA TYR A 303 -0.94 1.63 0.60
C TYR A 303 -0.78 1.65 2.12
N PHE A 304 -1.06 0.53 2.79
CA PHE A 304 -0.87 0.43 4.24
C PHE A 304 0.03 -0.74 4.63
N LEU A 305 1.24 -0.44 5.11
CA LEU A 305 2.21 -1.42 5.57
C LEU A 305 1.86 -1.94 6.98
N CYS A 306 1.62 -3.25 7.11
CA CYS A 306 1.50 -3.93 8.39
C CYS A 306 1.89 -5.41 8.30
N GLY A 307 2.78 -5.87 9.17
CA GLY A 307 3.22 -7.25 9.17
C GLY A 307 4.40 -7.56 10.09
N PRO A 308 4.99 -8.75 9.93
CA PRO A 308 6.14 -9.22 10.71
C PRO A 308 7.33 -8.25 10.67
N GLY A 309 7.83 -7.85 11.85
CA GLY A 309 9.00 -7.00 12.03
C GLY A 309 10.25 -7.70 12.56
N ASP A 310 10.21 -9.03 12.77
CA ASP A 310 11.33 -9.77 13.35
C ASP A 310 11.47 -11.20 12.81
N PRO A 311 11.83 -11.34 11.52
CA PRO A 311 12.63 -12.48 11.09
C PRO A 311 13.93 -11.94 10.49
N GLU A 312 14.70 -11.15 11.24
CA GLU A 312 15.97 -10.52 10.85
C GLU A 312 16.84 -11.42 9.94
N GLY A 313 16.98 -12.71 10.34
CA GLY A 313 17.77 -13.70 9.62
C GLY A 313 17.08 -14.44 8.48
N PHE A 314 15.90 -14.06 8.02
CA PHE A 314 15.11 -14.77 6.99
C PHE A 314 15.95 -15.30 5.82
N LEU A 315 16.82 -14.45 5.26
CA LEU A 315 17.68 -14.77 4.11
C LEU A 315 18.72 -15.88 4.39
N TYR A 316 18.95 -16.21 5.66
CA TYR A 316 20.01 -17.09 6.13
C TYR A 316 19.52 -18.36 6.84
N ARG A 317 18.20 -18.57 6.87
CA ARG A 317 17.60 -19.75 7.49
C ARG A 317 18.02 -21.03 6.77
N GLY A 318 18.24 -22.10 7.55
CA GLY A 318 18.62 -23.40 7.03
C GLY A 318 20.13 -23.56 6.78
N THR A 319 20.50 -24.75 6.31
CA THR A 319 21.91 -25.13 6.13
C THR A 319 22.50 -24.44 4.91
N ARG A 320 23.71 -23.89 5.07
CA ARG A 320 24.48 -23.31 3.98
C ARG A 320 25.10 -24.39 3.10
N SER A 321 24.82 -24.33 1.80
CA SER A 321 25.47 -25.10 0.74
C SER A 321 26.89 -24.61 0.49
N LEU A 322 27.66 -25.35 -0.33
CA LEU A 322 29.02 -24.97 -0.70
C LEU A 322 29.06 -23.67 -1.50
N ASP A 323 28.14 -23.51 -2.46
CA ASP A 323 27.94 -22.29 -3.24
C ASP A 323 27.46 -21.10 -2.40
N GLY A 324 26.92 -21.34 -1.20
CA GLY A 324 26.46 -20.31 -0.27
C GLY A 324 24.96 -20.12 -0.18
N THR A 325 24.21 -20.76 -1.07
CA THR A 325 22.75 -20.88 -0.98
C THR A 325 22.32 -21.58 0.30
N ARG A 326 21.05 -21.40 0.65
CA ARG A 326 20.41 -21.93 1.85
C ARG A 326 19.28 -22.90 1.49
N ASN A 327 19.04 -23.89 2.34
CA ASN A 327 17.95 -24.88 2.17
C ASN A 327 16.92 -24.85 3.30
N GLY A 328 16.61 -23.65 3.80
CA GLY A 328 15.64 -23.44 4.87
C GLY A 328 14.18 -23.52 4.40
N ASP A 329 13.31 -22.93 5.20
CA ASP A 329 11.84 -22.90 5.08
C ASP A 329 11.30 -21.56 4.55
N GLN A 330 12.14 -20.72 3.94
CA GLN A 330 11.79 -19.39 3.43
C GLN A 330 10.50 -19.38 2.58
N GLU A 331 10.40 -20.29 1.60
CA GLU A 331 9.21 -20.43 0.74
C GLU A 331 7.94 -20.72 1.56
N ALA A 332 8.03 -21.58 2.58
CA ALA A 332 6.91 -21.92 3.43
C ALA A 332 6.46 -20.73 4.31
N LEU A 333 7.39 -19.85 4.69
CA LEU A 333 7.09 -18.62 5.42
C LEU A 333 6.42 -17.58 4.51
N ILE A 334 6.89 -17.43 3.27
CA ILE A 334 6.24 -16.60 2.24
C ILE A 334 4.80 -17.09 2.02
N ASP A 335 4.62 -18.41 1.82
CA ASP A 335 3.30 -19.02 1.68
C ASP A 335 2.41 -18.79 2.91
N LYS A 336 2.97 -18.84 4.12
CA LYS A 336 2.21 -18.58 5.35
C LYS A 336 1.68 -17.15 5.39
N ILE A 337 2.50 -16.16 5.04
CA ILE A 337 2.08 -14.74 4.99
C ILE A 337 1.04 -14.55 3.89
N ARG A 338 1.33 -15.05 2.69
CA ARG A 338 0.40 -15.04 1.55
C ARG A 338 -0.99 -15.57 1.93
N MET A 339 -1.05 -16.71 2.61
CA MET A 339 -2.33 -17.34 2.99
C MET A 339 -3.05 -16.62 4.14
N ASN A 340 -2.31 -16.05 5.10
CA ASN A 340 -2.90 -15.63 6.37
C ASN A 340 -2.93 -14.11 6.56
N GLY A 341 -1.98 -13.35 6.02
CA GLY A 341 -1.93 -11.90 6.14
C GLY A 341 -0.59 -11.35 6.60
N GLY A 342 -0.51 -10.02 6.67
CA GLY A 342 0.74 -9.28 6.63
C GLY A 342 1.16 -9.00 5.19
N ASN A 343 1.71 -7.81 4.94
CA ASN A 343 2.14 -7.39 3.61
C ASN A 343 3.57 -6.82 3.61
N CYS A 344 4.39 -7.17 4.59
CA CYS A 344 5.79 -6.78 4.65
C CYS A 344 6.65 -7.82 5.35
N LEU A 345 7.94 -7.79 5.06
CA LEU A 345 8.97 -8.58 5.71
C LEU A 345 10.22 -7.74 5.97
N TYR A 346 10.62 -7.67 7.24
CA TYR A 346 11.91 -7.16 7.70
C TYR A 346 13.02 -8.14 7.34
N LEU A 347 13.97 -7.74 6.50
CA LEU A 347 15.05 -8.61 6.01
C LEU A 347 16.40 -7.90 6.08
N MET A 348 17.47 -8.59 6.52
CA MET A 348 18.83 -8.00 6.49
C MET A 348 19.75 -8.68 5.49
N ALA A 349 20.37 -7.88 4.63
CA ALA A 349 21.34 -8.32 3.65
C ALA A 349 22.68 -8.66 4.30
N VAL A 350 23.21 -7.86 5.23
CA VAL A 350 24.51 -8.14 5.88
C VAL A 350 24.32 -8.14 7.39
N ARG A 351 24.54 -9.28 8.04
CA ARG A 351 24.45 -9.47 9.50
C ARG A 351 25.77 -9.84 10.18
N THR A 352 26.82 -10.00 9.38
CA THR A 352 28.17 -10.36 9.85
C THR A 352 29.07 -9.14 9.85
N HIS A 353 30.31 -9.29 10.34
CA HIS A 353 31.25 -8.17 10.48
C HIS A 353 30.72 -7.10 11.42
N GLY A 354 30.15 -7.54 12.56
CA GLY A 354 29.80 -6.69 13.68
C GLY A 354 28.39 -6.84 14.18
N GLY A 355 27.47 -7.04 13.25
CA GLY A 355 26.07 -7.26 13.56
C GLY A 355 25.78 -8.64 14.12
N ASP A 356 24.49 -8.93 14.16
CA ASP A 356 23.92 -9.87 15.10
C ASP A 356 23.79 -11.30 14.58
N ALA A 357 24.60 -11.66 13.58
CA ALA A 357 24.82 -13.05 13.18
C ALA A 357 25.36 -13.98 14.29
N TRP A 358 25.62 -13.45 15.50
CA TRP A 358 25.98 -14.25 16.69
C TRP A 358 24.80 -14.59 17.60
N LYS A 359 23.65 -13.89 17.49
CA LYS A 359 22.42 -14.20 18.25
C LYS A 359 22.03 -15.68 18.02
N ASN A 360 21.54 -16.33 19.07
CA ASN A 360 21.17 -17.75 19.03
C ASN A 360 19.66 -17.91 18.79
N ALA A 361 19.19 -19.15 18.57
CA ALA A 361 17.77 -19.44 18.33
C ALA A 361 16.80 -19.02 19.46
N GLU A 362 17.29 -18.62 20.63
CA GLU A 362 16.49 -18.08 21.74
C GLU A 362 16.33 -16.54 21.67
N SER A 363 17.23 -15.84 20.97
CA SER A 363 17.28 -14.37 20.86
C SER A 363 16.96 -13.84 19.45
N ASP A 364 17.06 -14.68 18.43
CA ASP A 364 16.55 -14.48 17.06
C ASP A 364 15.97 -15.84 16.64
N PRO A 365 14.64 -16.05 16.75
CA PRO A 365 13.98 -17.34 16.56
C PRO A 365 13.99 -17.81 15.08
N GLY A 366 15.19 -18.09 14.58
CA GLY A 366 15.43 -18.84 13.36
C GLY A 366 16.47 -19.94 13.52
N HIS A 367 16.30 -21.00 12.75
CA HIS A 367 17.28 -22.09 12.68
C HIS A 367 18.47 -21.63 11.84
N TYR A 368 19.42 -20.91 12.44
CA TYR A 368 20.66 -20.48 11.80
C TYR A 368 21.81 -21.39 12.25
N PRO A 369 22.35 -22.25 11.37
CA PRO A 369 23.37 -23.22 11.75
C PRO A 369 24.80 -22.64 11.79
N ASP A 370 24.98 -21.36 11.44
CA ASP A 370 26.28 -20.72 11.32
C ASP A 370 26.22 -19.19 11.46
N LYS A 371 27.38 -18.52 11.43
CA LYS A 371 27.53 -17.06 11.49
C LYS A 371 27.94 -16.48 10.15
N LYS A 372 27.52 -17.07 9.02
CA LYS A 372 27.93 -16.69 7.66
C LYS A 372 26.79 -15.99 6.92
N HIS A 373 26.38 -14.86 7.48
CA HIS A 373 25.20 -14.09 7.07
C HIS A 373 25.64 -12.83 6.30
N ASN A 374 26.10 -13.03 5.06
CA ASN A 374 26.34 -11.98 4.07
C ASN A 374 26.30 -12.59 2.64
N PRO A 375 26.13 -11.75 1.60
CA PRO A 375 26.04 -12.21 0.23
C PRO A 375 27.38 -12.28 -0.51
N TRP A 376 28.54 -12.19 0.17
CA TRP A 376 29.84 -12.16 -0.51
C TRP A 376 30.42 -13.55 -0.78
N VAL A 377 31.17 -13.64 -1.89
CA VAL A 377 31.99 -14.82 -2.19
C VAL A 377 33.00 -15.01 -1.07
N GLY A 378 33.04 -16.21 -0.48
CA GLY A 378 33.98 -16.52 0.59
C GLY A 378 33.78 -15.72 1.88
N GLN A 379 32.65 -15.00 2.04
CA GLN A 379 32.37 -14.11 3.17
C GLN A 379 33.23 -12.85 3.23
N ASP A 380 33.90 -12.51 2.13
CA ASP A 380 34.82 -11.38 2.09
C ASP A 380 34.41 -10.41 0.97
N PRO A 381 34.09 -9.14 1.30
CA PRO A 381 33.64 -8.15 0.34
C PRO A 381 34.64 -7.88 -0.79
N ALA A 382 35.93 -8.20 -0.61
CA ALA A 382 36.95 -8.02 -1.64
C ALA A 382 36.73 -8.93 -2.87
N TYR A 383 35.95 -10.01 -2.75
CA TYR A 383 35.64 -10.93 -3.85
C TYR A 383 34.29 -10.67 -4.52
N GLY A 384 33.58 -9.62 -4.11
CA GLY A 384 32.28 -9.24 -4.69
C GLY A 384 31.11 -10.12 -4.25
N LEU A 385 29.92 -9.79 -4.75
CA LEU A 385 28.69 -10.52 -4.45
C LEU A 385 28.68 -11.91 -5.10
N ASN A 386 28.10 -12.85 -4.38
CA ASN A 386 27.96 -14.23 -4.81
C ASN A 386 26.68 -14.39 -5.67
N PRO A 387 26.81 -14.69 -6.98
CA PRO A 387 25.65 -14.75 -7.87
C PRO A 387 24.66 -15.85 -7.48
N ASP A 388 25.12 -16.98 -6.94
CA ASP A 388 24.23 -18.08 -6.54
C ASP A 388 23.33 -17.68 -5.35
N ILE A 389 23.86 -16.88 -4.42
CA ILE A 389 23.08 -16.31 -3.31
C ILE A 389 22.06 -15.31 -3.84
N LEU A 390 22.48 -14.40 -4.72
CA LEU A 390 21.58 -13.37 -5.27
C LEU A 390 20.48 -13.97 -6.15
N ASP A 391 20.76 -15.02 -6.91
CA ASP A 391 19.76 -15.71 -7.73
C ASP A 391 18.75 -16.48 -6.87
N GLN A 392 19.17 -16.98 -5.71
CA GLN A 392 18.25 -17.54 -4.73
C GLN A 392 17.34 -16.48 -4.12
N TRP A 393 17.90 -15.33 -3.71
CA TRP A 393 17.11 -14.22 -3.16
C TRP A 393 16.13 -13.67 -4.18
N GLU A 394 16.53 -13.59 -5.45
CA GLU A 394 15.65 -13.19 -6.56
C GLU A 394 14.40 -14.07 -6.65
N GLY A 395 14.53 -15.38 -6.42
CA GLY A 395 13.38 -16.29 -6.36
C GLY A 395 12.40 -15.92 -5.24
N TRP A 396 12.90 -15.69 -4.03
CA TRP A 396 12.09 -15.30 -2.88
C TRP A 396 11.44 -13.92 -3.06
N PHE A 397 12.21 -12.93 -3.51
CA PHE A 397 11.71 -11.58 -3.74
C PHE A 397 10.68 -11.54 -4.84
N THR A 398 10.86 -12.32 -5.91
CA THR A 398 9.85 -12.49 -6.96
C THR A 398 8.54 -13.05 -6.39
N GLU A 399 8.60 -14.04 -5.50
CA GLU A 399 7.39 -14.60 -4.90
C GLU A 399 6.74 -13.63 -3.91
N MET A 400 7.53 -12.89 -3.12
CA MET A 400 7.02 -11.81 -2.27
C MET A 400 6.31 -10.73 -3.11
N ASP A 401 6.95 -10.21 -4.16
CA ASP A 401 6.41 -9.17 -5.03
C ASP A 401 5.09 -9.59 -5.69
N ARG A 402 5.03 -10.82 -6.20
CA ARG A 402 3.81 -11.36 -6.83
C ARG A 402 2.63 -11.43 -5.88
N ASN A 403 2.89 -11.61 -4.60
CA ASN A 403 1.87 -11.75 -3.57
C ASN A 403 1.66 -10.45 -2.76
N GLY A 404 2.23 -9.31 -3.20
CA GLY A 404 2.07 -8.02 -2.54
C GLY A 404 2.71 -7.96 -1.16
N ILE A 405 3.77 -8.75 -0.93
CA ILE A 405 4.57 -8.71 0.31
C ILE A 405 5.74 -7.76 0.05
N THR A 406 5.77 -6.65 0.77
CA THR A 406 6.85 -5.66 0.71
C THR A 406 8.14 -6.21 1.29
N ILE A 407 9.15 -6.27 0.44
CA ILE A 407 10.53 -6.58 0.76
C ILE A 407 11.10 -5.34 1.45
N TYR A 408 11.17 -5.37 2.77
CA TYR A 408 11.74 -4.28 3.57
C TYR A 408 13.20 -4.62 3.86
N LEU A 409 14.09 -4.27 2.92
CA LEU A 409 15.46 -4.78 2.88
C LEU A 409 16.42 -3.80 3.56
N PHE A 410 16.87 -4.17 4.74
CA PHE A 410 18.00 -3.55 5.44
C PHE A 410 19.31 -3.99 4.80
N LEU A 411 20.14 -3.04 4.36
CA LEU A 411 21.42 -3.37 3.74
C LEU A 411 22.46 -3.81 4.78
N TYR A 412 22.41 -3.21 5.97
CA TYR A 412 23.28 -3.53 7.10
C TYR A 412 22.45 -3.72 8.38
N ASP A 413 22.86 -4.70 9.17
CA ASP A 413 22.45 -4.93 10.55
C ASP A 413 23.07 -3.88 11.50
N ASP A 414 22.58 -3.81 12.74
CA ASP A 414 23.13 -3.00 13.82
C ASP A 414 24.58 -3.43 14.14
N ALA A 415 25.31 -2.65 14.94
CA ALA A 415 26.68 -2.94 15.40
C ALA A 415 27.74 -3.28 14.32
N ILE A 416 27.43 -3.25 13.01
CA ILE A 416 28.38 -3.53 11.92
C ILE A 416 29.52 -2.51 11.94
N ARG A 417 29.24 -1.24 12.29
CA ARG A 417 30.25 -0.16 12.33
C ARG A 417 31.07 -0.15 11.03
N VAL A 418 30.40 0.05 9.89
CA VAL A 418 30.90 -0.18 8.51
C VAL A 418 32.35 0.25 8.29
N GLY A 419 32.72 1.44 8.75
CA GLY A 419 34.11 1.92 8.66
C GLY A 419 35.10 1.03 9.42
N GLU A 420 34.79 0.67 10.66
CA GLU A 420 35.71 -0.06 11.53
C GLU A 420 35.81 -1.55 11.21
N GLN A 421 34.71 -2.19 10.79
CA GLN A 421 34.70 -3.65 10.59
C GLN A 421 34.85 -4.08 9.14
N LEU A 422 34.35 -3.28 8.19
CA LEU A 422 34.53 -3.54 6.75
C LEU A 422 35.68 -2.71 6.15
N GLY A 423 36.24 -1.76 6.90
CA GLY A 423 37.28 -0.85 6.40
C GLY A 423 36.72 0.21 5.43
N TRP A 424 35.41 0.34 5.33
CA TRP A 424 34.71 1.22 4.40
C TRP A 424 34.42 2.56 5.04
N HIS A 425 35.48 3.33 5.29
CA HIS A 425 35.36 4.71 5.77
C HIS A 425 34.95 5.66 4.65
N LEU A 426 34.28 6.76 5.01
CA LEU A 426 34.20 7.91 4.13
C LEU A 426 35.61 8.38 3.78
N ASN A 427 35.82 8.73 2.51
CA ASN A 427 37.11 9.25 2.05
C ASN A 427 37.30 10.71 2.47
N GLU A 428 38.50 11.27 2.25
CA GLU A 428 38.83 12.66 2.62
C GLU A 428 37.92 13.72 1.96
N ALA A 429 37.24 13.37 0.86
CA ALA A 429 36.27 14.22 0.17
C ALA A 429 34.82 13.90 0.58
N SER A 430 34.61 13.20 1.71
CA SER A 430 33.29 12.83 2.23
C SER A 430 32.46 11.95 1.30
N GLY A 431 33.10 11.19 0.41
CA GLY A 431 32.44 10.19 -0.45
C GLY A 431 32.53 8.77 0.12
N LEU A 432 31.60 7.90 -0.27
CA LEU A 432 31.64 6.49 0.11
C LEU A 432 32.93 5.80 -0.33
N HIS A 433 33.31 4.76 0.41
CA HIS A 433 34.38 3.87 0.00
C HIS A 433 34.00 3.18 -1.33
N PRO A 434 34.93 3.01 -2.30
CA PRO A 434 34.61 2.42 -3.60
C PRO A 434 33.97 1.02 -3.51
N GLY A 435 34.41 0.20 -2.56
CA GLY A 435 33.85 -1.13 -2.33
C GLY A 435 32.40 -1.09 -1.80
N GLU A 436 32.08 -0.10 -0.96
CA GLU A 436 30.72 0.11 -0.47
C GLU A 436 29.81 0.60 -1.60
N LYS A 437 30.26 1.61 -2.36
CA LYS A 437 29.53 2.11 -3.54
C LYS A 437 29.24 0.98 -4.53
N GLN A 438 30.23 0.12 -4.81
CA GLN A 438 30.05 -1.02 -5.70
C GLN A 438 29.05 -2.04 -5.14
N PHE A 439 29.08 -2.32 -3.83
CA PHE A 439 28.12 -3.20 -3.18
C PHE A 439 26.69 -2.66 -3.31
N LEU A 440 26.47 -1.40 -2.96
CA LEU A 440 25.16 -0.74 -3.03
C LEU A 440 24.59 -0.77 -4.45
N GLN A 441 25.38 -0.35 -5.44
CA GLN A 441 24.96 -0.35 -6.84
C GLN A 441 24.64 -1.76 -7.35
N ALA A 442 25.43 -2.77 -6.96
CA ALA A 442 25.16 -4.14 -7.37
C ALA A 442 23.90 -4.73 -6.73
N MET A 443 23.58 -4.35 -5.48
CA MET A 443 22.34 -4.73 -4.82
C MET A 443 21.13 -4.06 -5.48
N VAL A 444 21.20 -2.75 -5.74
CA VAL A 444 20.12 -1.99 -6.39
C VAL A 444 19.84 -2.54 -7.79
N ASN A 445 20.86 -2.61 -8.66
CA ASN A 445 20.72 -3.11 -10.03
C ASN A 445 20.20 -4.55 -10.10
N LYS A 446 20.36 -5.35 -9.03
CA LYS A 446 19.88 -6.73 -8.99
C LYS A 446 18.39 -6.83 -8.66
N PHE A 447 17.83 -5.90 -7.89
CA PHE A 447 16.50 -6.06 -7.29
C PHE A 447 15.54 -4.89 -7.54
N GLU A 448 15.97 -3.78 -8.13
CA GLU A 448 15.13 -2.60 -8.41
C GLU A 448 13.91 -2.89 -9.30
N HIS A 449 13.82 -4.04 -9.98
CA HIS A 449 12.64 -4.36 -10.81
C HIS A 449 11.42 -4.84 -10.01
N HIS A 450 11.55 -5.10 -8.71
CA HIS A 450 10.47 -5.54 -7.83
C HIS A 450 9.62 -4.35 -7.35
N ARG A 451 8.30 -4.43 -7.48
CA ARG A 451 7.35 -3.34 -7.18
C ARG A 451 7.19 -3.04 -5.69
N ASN A 452 7.25 -4.08 -4.88
CA ASN A 452 7.00 -4.01 -3.45
C ASN A 452 8.33 -4.05 -2.70
N LEU A 453 9.14 -3.01 -2.87
CA LEU A 453 10.49 -2.93 -2.31
C LEU A 453 10.70 -1.61 -1.58
N VAL A 454 11.27 -1.69 -0.37
CA VAL A 454 11.76 -0.54 0.40
C VAL A 454 13.22 -0.80 0.72
N TRP A 455 14.09 0.14 0.34
CA TRP A 455 15.49 0.11 0.72
C TRP A 455 15.64 0.72 2.11
N CYS A 456 15.88 -0.10 3.13
CA CYS A 456 16.29 0.43 4.42
C CYS A 456 17.81 0.45 4.50
N ILE A 457 18.39 1.60 4.80
CA ILE A 457 19.84 1.79 4.74
C ILE A 457 20.55 0.84 5.71
N MET A 458 20.11 0.82 6.95
CA MET A 458 20.57 -0.11 7.96
C MET A 458 19.66 -0.09 9.18
N GLU A 459 19.79 -1.09 10.04
CA GLU A 459 19.20 -1.10 11.38
C GLU A 459 20.03 -0.18 12.28
N GLU A 460 19.34 0.54 13.17
CA GLU A 460 19.92 1.53 14.09
C GLU A 460 21.04 2.42 13.48
N GLY A 461 20.71 3.29 12.51
CA GLY A 461 21.68 4.03 11.68
C GLY A 461 22.77 4.82 12.42
N GLN A 462 22.53 5.20 13.66
CA GLN A 462 23.50 5.86 14.55
C GLN A 462 24.70 4.97 14.89
N GLU A 463 24.60 3.66 14.70
CA GLU A 463 25.65 2.68 15.01
C GLU A 463 26.68 2.50 13.90
N ILE A 464 26.46 3.07 12.71
CA ILE A 464 27.37 2.89 11.56
C ILE A 464 28.79 3.41 11.82
N GLY A 465 28.94 4.39 12.71
CA GLY A 465 30.23 4.96 13.08
C GLY A 465 30.18 6.44 13.50
N LYS A 466 31.36 7.07 13.63
CA LYS A 466 31.47 8.46 14.12
C LYS A 466 30.85 9.51 13.21
N GLU A 467 30.82 9.25 11.90
CA GLU A 467 30.32 10.17 10.86
C GLU A 467 28.94 9.74 10.33
N TRP A 468 28.16 9.07 11.19
CA TRP A 468 26.96 8.35 10.78
C TRP A 468 25.96 9.19 9.98
N GLN A 469 25.71 10.44 10.35
CA GLN A 469 24.73 11.28 9.66
C GLN A 469 25.10 11.43 8.17
N LEU A 470 26.34 11.84 7.91
CA LEU A 470 26.84 12.02 6.55
C LEU A 470 26.97 10.69 5.81
N HIS A 471 27.40 9.63 6.50
CA HIS A 471 27.54 8.30 5.89
C HIS A 471 26.18 7.78 5.39
N ILE A 472 25.15 7.83 6.23
CA ILE A 472 23.77 7.46 5.87
C ILE A 472 23.27 8.28 4.67
N SER A 473 23.47 9.61 4.66
CA SER A 473 23.12 10.46 3.51
C SER A 473 23.82 10.04 2.22
N LYS A 474 25.09 9.63 2.29
CA LYS A 474 25.85 9.17 1.11
C LYS A 474 25.43 7.80 0.62
N ILE A 475 24.96 6.92 1.51
CA ILE A 475 24.32 5.65 1.12
C ILE A 475 22.99 5.95 0.41
N ALA A 476 22.14 6.80 1.00
CA ALA A 476 20.85 7.19 0.40
C ALA A 476 21.01 7.82 -1.00
N GLU A 477 21.95 8.76 -1.15
CA GLU A 477 22.31 9.36 -2.44
C GLU A 477 22.75 8.29 -3.46
N THR A 478 23.59 7.34 -3.04
CA THR A 478 24.08 6.26 -3.93
C THR A 478 22.98 5.31 -4.36
N ILE A 479 22.04 4.97 -3.47
CA ILE A 479 20.87 4.16 -3.80
C ILE A 479 19.98 4.93 -4.79
N ARG A 480 19.65 6.19 -4.50
CA ARG A 480 18.82 7.03 -5.36
C ARG A 480 19.43 7.24 -6.75
N GLU A 481 20.74 7.38 -6.85
CA GLU A 481 21.46 7.48 -8.13
C GLU A 481 21.39 6.19 -8.97
N ALA A 482 21.24 5.03 -8.32
CA ALA A 482 21.28 3.72 -8.96
C ALA A 482 19.88 3.14 -9.26
N ASP A 483 18.86 3.55 -8.51
CA ASP A 483 17.49 3.00 -8.59
C ASP A 483 16.66 3.77 -9.64
N ASP A 484 16.58 3.21 -10.84
CA ASP A 484 15.79 3.76 -11.96
C ASP A 484 14.28 3.72 -11.67
N TYR A 485 13.86 2.93 -10.68
CA TYR A 485 12.47 2.74 -10.30
C TYR A 485 12.00 3.67 -9.18
N ASN A 486 12.93 4.42 -8.56
CA ASN A 486 12.65 5.41 -7.52
C ASN A 486 11.88 4.81 -6.33
N HIS A 487 12.35 3.67 -5.79
CA HIS A 487 11.76 3.07 -4.60
C HIS A 487 11.86 3.97 -3.37
N VAL A 488 11.04 3.64 -2.36
CA VAL A 488 11.11 4.25 -1.03
C VAL A 488 12.46 3.92 -0.40
N ILE A 489 13.18 4.94 0.06
CA ILE A 489 14.40 4.78 0.85
C ILE A 489 14.09 5.14 2.30
N ALA A 490 14.27 4.18 3.19
CA ALA A 490 14.05 4.32 4.62
C ALA A 490 15.37 4.46 5.39
N SER A 491 15.35 5.29 6.43
CA SER A 491 16.38 5.34 7.45
C SER A 491 15.82 4.77 8.76
N HIS A 492 16.42 3.69 9.27
CA HIS A 492 16.13 3.24 10.63
C HIS A 492 16.84 4.14 11.64
N GLN A 493 16.16 4.48 12.72
CA GLN A 493 16.71 5.31 13.78
C GLN A 493 16.69 4.58 15.11
N LEU A 494 17.87 4.57 15.74
CA LEU A 494 18.03 4.25 17.14
C LEU A 494 17.23 5.25 17.97
N GLY A 495 16.10 4.79 18.50
CA GLY A 495 15.34 5.43 19.56
C GLY A 495 14.95 6.90 19.42
N GLY A 496 13.64 7.19 19.47
CA GLY A 496 13.14 8.54 19.73
C GLY A 496 12.36 9.13 18.56
N ASN A 497 12.05 10.42 18.67
CA ASN A 497 11.28 11.16 17.67
C ASN A 497 12.09 12.32 17.06
N VAL A 498 13.43 12.22 17.04
CA VAL A 498 14.32 13.22 16.44
C VAL A 498 14.80 12.69 15.10
N PHE A 499 14.38 13.34 14.02
CA PHE A 499 14.63 12.88 12.66
C PHE A 499 15.88 13.55 12.08
N TYR A 500 17.03 12.94 12.29
CA TYR A 500 18.34 13.55 11.97
C TYR A 500 18.61 13.77 10.48
N HIS A 501 17.85 13.10 9.61
CA HIS A 501 17.95 13.19 8.15
C HIS A 501 16.70 13.81 7.52
N ALA A 502 15.92 14.57 8.30
CA ALA A 502 14.64 15.12 7.88
C ALA A 502 14.70 16.05 6.65
N ASP A 503 15.88 16.61 6.36
CA ASP A 503 16.13 17.49 5.21
C ASP A 503 16.92 16.80 4.09
N ASP A 504 17.21 15.49 4.21
CA ASP A 504 17.86 14.72 3.16
C ASP A 504 16.84 14.40 2.05
N PRO A 505 17.03 14.89 0.82
CA PRO A 505 16.06 14.69 -0.26
C PRO A 505 15.99 13.24 -0.77
N ASN A 506 16.91 12.37 -0.33
CA ASN A 506 16.95 10.98 -0.76
C ASN A 506 16.23 10.04 0.21
N ILE A 507 15.89 10.49 1.43
CA ILE A 507 15.23 9.68 2.46
C ILE A 507 13.74 10.01 2.51
N ASP A 508 12.91 8.99 2.34
CA ASP A 508 11.47 9.10 2.20
C ASP A 508 10.70 8.72 3.47
N GLN A 509 11.27 7.77 4.23
CA GLN A 509 10.62 7.15 5.38
C GLN A 509 11.59 7.06 6.57
N PHE A 510 11.07 7.26 7.77
CA PHE A 510 11.78 6.87 8.99
C PHE A 510 11.17 5.59 9.56
N ALA A 511 11.99 4.56 9.66
CA ALA A 511 11.71 3.37 10.43
C ALA A 511 12.14 3.65 11.87
N ILE A 512 11.18 3.70 12.78
CA ILE A 512 11.37 4.25 14.11
C ILE A 512 11.34 3.12 15.13
N GLN A 513 12.31 3.19 16.04
CA GLN A 513 12.36 2.40 17.24
C GLN A 513 11.87 3.21 18.44
N GLY A 514 10.98 2.61 19.24
CA GLY A 514 10.49 3.19 20.47
C GLY A 514 11.55 3.17 21.58
N ASN A 515 11.71 4.30 22.29
CA ASN A 515 12.57 4.37 23.48
C ASN A 515 12.02 3.55 24.66
N TRP A 516 12.84 3.35 25.71
CA TRP A 516 12.38 2.75 26.98
C TRP A 516 11.19 3.47 27.65
N GLU A 517 10.95 4.73 27.26
CA GLU A 517 9.81 5.55 27.71
C GLU A 517 8.58 5.44 26.79
N THR A 518 8.69 4.81 25.62
CA THR A 518 7.51 4.43 24.83
C THR A 518 6.74 3.41 25.66
N GLY A 519 5.65 3.86 26.27
CA GLY A 519 4.95 3.08 27.30
C GLY A 519 4.39 1.77 26.75
N SER A 520 4.09 0.85 27.67
CA SER A 520 3.63 -0.50 27.36
C SER A 520 2.16 -0.59 26.92
N SER A 521 1.46 0.54 26.74
CA SER A 521 0.03 0.57 26.42
C SER A 521 -0.26 1.18 25.06
N PRO A 522 -1.36 0.80 24.39
CA PRO A 522 -1.75 1.38 23.11
C PRO A 522 -1.85 2.91 23.15
N ASP A 523 -2.43 3.49 24.21
CA ASP A 523 -2.55 4.95 24.37
C ASP A 523 -1.18 5.64 24.44
N SER A 524 -0.22 5.02 25.13
CA SER A 524 1.10 5.62 25.30
C SER A 524 1.90 5.63 23.99
N VAL A 525 1.82 4.54 23.21
CA VAL A 525 2.42 4.46 21.87
C VAL A 525 1.75 5.43 20.92
N HIS A 526 0.41 5.48 20.90
CA HIS A 526 -0.35 6.43 20.09
C HIS A 526 0.06 7.88 20.36
N ASN A 527 0.02 8.31 21.62
CA ASN A 527 0.35 9.68 22.01
C ASN A 527 1.81 10.05 21.68
N TRP A 528 2.72 9.06 21.73
CA TRP A 528 4.11 9.27 21.35
C TRP A 528 4.25 9.42 19.84
N LEU A 529 3.58 8.58 19.05
CA LEU A 529 3.57 8.67 17.60
C LEU A 529 2.88 9.92 17.07
N VAL A 530 1.82 10.43 17.72
CA VAL A 530 1.20 11.72 17.34
C VAL A 530 2.22 12.86 17.48
N LYS A 531 3.11 12.82 18.48
CA LYS A 531 4.20 13.80 18.58
C LYS A 531 5.22 13.62 17.47
N ALA A 532 5.54 12.38 17.11
CA ALA A 532 6.44 12.07 16.00
C ALA A 532 5.85 12.55 14.66
N TRP A 533 4.57 12.31 14.40
CA TRP A 533 3.81 12.82 13.26
C TRP A 533 3.88 14.34 13.16
N ASN A 534 3.61 15.04 14.27
CA ASN A 534 3.67 16.50 14.31
C ASN A 534 5.08 17.04 14.03
N HIS A 535 6.12 16.34 14.48
CA HIS A 535 7.51 16.71 14.17
C HIS A 535 7.89 16.38 12.71
N ALA A 536 7.34 15.31 12.14
CA ALA A 536 7.50 15.00 10.71
C ALA A 536 6.92 16.12 9.83
N GLY A 537 5.78 16.69 10.25
CA GLY A 537 5.22 17.91 9.65
C GLY A 537 4.85 17.74 8.18
N GLY A 538 4.44 16.54 7.76
CA GLY A 538 4.05 16.27 6.37
C GLY A 538 5.21 15.94 5.41
N ARG A 539 6.47 15.90 5.89
CA ARG A 539 7.65 15.82 5.00
C ARG A 539 8.05 14.40 4.60
N TYR A 540 7.71 13.42 5.43
CA TYR A 540 8.08 12.02 5.28
C TYR A 540 7.08 11.16 6.05
N ASN A 541 7.06 9.88 5.72
CA ASN A 541 6.19 8.91 6.36
C ASN A 541 6.91 8.15 7.49
N LEU A 542 6.14 7.64 8.44
CA LEU A 542 6.64 7.01 9.66
C LEU A 542 6.24 5.54 9.68
N ASN A 543 7.21 4.68 9.99
CA ASN A 543 6.98 3.28 10.23
C ASN A 543 7.44 2.93 11.65
N MET A 544 6.52 2.53 12.53
CA MET A 544 6.89 1.97 13.82
C MET A 544 7.44 0.57 13.56
N ALA A 545 8.76 0.48 13.37
CA ALA A 545 9.44 -0.75 13.00
C ALA A 545 9.76 -1.59 14.23
N GLU A 546 10.13 -0.92 15.33
CA GLU A 546 10.53 -1.58 16.54
C GLU A 546 9.88 -0.94 17.77
N HIS A 547 9.14 -1.73 18.53
CA HIS A 547 8.61 -1.28 19.80
C HIS A 547 8.57 -2.42 20.79
N ARG A 548 9.09 -2.15 21.98
CA ARG A 548 9.23 -3.14 23.05
C ARG A 548 7.91 -3.83 23.44
N ALA A 549 6.77 -3.13 23.46
CA ALA A 549 5.52 -3.81 23.78
C ALA A 549 5.13 -4.82 22.69
N HIS A 550 5.39 -4.54 21.40
CA HIS A 550 5.19 -5.54 20.35
C HIS A 550 6.03 -6.79 20.61
N ASP A 551 7.31 -6.63 20.95
CA ASP A 551 8.19 -7.76 21.28
C ASP A 551 7.64 -8.61 22.45
N GLU A 552 7.34 -7.97 23.59
CA GLU A 552 6.83 -8.66 24.78
C GLU A 552 5.48 -9.37 24.51
N LEU A 553 4.60 -8.75 23.71
CA LEU A 553 3.31 -9.32 23.34
C LEU A 553 3.44 -10.47 22.34
N SER A 554 4.38 -10.37 21.39
CA SER A 554 4.69 -11.44 20.43
C SER A 554 5.22 -12.68 21.15
N GLN A 555 6.16 -12.51 22.10
CA GLN A 555 6.71 -13.61 22.88
C GLN A 555 5.65 -14.33 23.75
N THR A 556 4.66 -13.59 24.25
CA THR A 556 3.56 -14.16 25.04
C THR A 556 2.39 -14.68 24.17
N GLY A 557 2.39 -14.37 22.88
CA GLY A 557 1.30 -14.70 21.95
C GLY A 557 0.02 -13.89 22.19
N ASP A 558 0.11 -12.71 22.81
CA ASP A 558 -1.06 -11.87 23.12
C ASP A 558 -1.62 -11.17 21.86
N ARG A 559 -2.50 -11.89 21.19
CA ARG A 559 -3.21 -11.40 20.00
C ARG A 559 -3.97 -10.09 20.24
N GLU A 560 -4.65 -9.94 21.39
CA GLU A 560 -5.46 -8.75 21.66
C GLU A 560 -4.57 -7.53 21.85
N GLY A 561 -3.49 -7.68 22.62
CA GLY A 561 -2.48 -6.66 22.81
C GLY A 561 -1.88 -6.20 21.48
N ILE A 562 -1.40 -7.14 20.64
CA ILE A 562 -0.78 -6.82 19.34
C ILE A 562 -1.77 -6.04 18.46
N ARG A 563 -3.00 -6.55 18.29
CA ARG A 563 -4.00 -5.90 17.45
C ARG A 563 -4.30 -4.47 17.92
N LYS A 564 -4.50 -4.26 19.22
CA LYS A 564 -4.79 -2.93 19.78
C LYS A 564 -3.63 -1.95 19.59
N HIS A 565 -2.39 -2.41 19.69
CA HIS A 565 -1.22 -1.58 19.40
C HIS A 565 -1.13 -1.23 17.92
N ASN A 566 -1.35 -2.19 17.02
CA ASN A 566 -1.36 -1.93 15.57
C ASN A 566 -2.40 -0.87 15.19
N TRP A 567 -3.63 -0.93 15.74
CA TRP A 567 -4.63 0.12 15.52
C TRP A 567 -4.22 1.47 16.13
N ALA A 568 -3.65 1.47 17.33
CA ALA A 568 -3.16 2.69 17.97
C ALA A 568 -2.05 3.38 17.14
N ILE A 569 -1.13 2.60 16.58
CA ILE A 569 -0.06 3.05 15.68
C ILE A 569 -0.66 3.62 14.39
N ALA A 570 -1.56 2.89 13.74
CA ALA A 570 -2.21 3.30 12.51
C ALA A 570 -3.00 4.61 12.67
N MET A 571 -3.76 4.73 13.76
CA MET A 571 -4.52 5.94 14.07
C MET A 571 -3.64 7.14 14.42
N ALA A 572 -2.36 6.93 14.77
CA ALA A 572 -1.38 7.99 14.97
C ALA A 572 -0.67 8.43 13.67
N GLY A 573 -1.10 7.92 12.51
CA GLY A 573 -0.52 8.25 11.22
C GLY A 573 0.78 7.50 10.91
N SER A 574 1.00 6.34 11.50
CA SER A 574 2.21 5.53 11.29
C SER A 574 1.86 4.15 10.76
N TYR A 575 2.77 3.56 9.99
CA TYR A 575 2.77 2.13 9.68
C TYR A 575 3.19 1.30 10.89
N ALA A 576 2.86 0.01 10.88
CA ALA A 576 3.10 -0.90 11.99
C ALA A 576 3.83 -2.16 11.55
N MET A 577 5.13 -2.23 11.82
CA MET A 577 5.88 -3.49 11.79
C MET A 577 5.90 -4.10 13.20
N VAL A 578 5.55 -5.37 13.32
CA VAL A 578 5.37 -6.02 14.63
C VAL A 578 6.66 -6.70 15.05
N LEU A 579 7.43 -6.04 15.92
CA LEU A 579 8.63 -6.62 16.56
C LEU A 579 8.29 -7.92 17.31
N GLY A 580 9.20 -8.89 17.27
CA GLY A 580 9.05 -10.23 17.85
C GLY A 580 8.15 -11.19 17.05
N MET A 581 7.51 -10.73 15.97
CA MET A 581 6.64 -11.58 15.14
C MET A 581 7.47 -12.41 14.15
N ASP A 582 7.89 -13.60 14.54
CA ASP A 582 8.86 -14.47 13.84
C ASP A 582 8.33 -15.32 12.67
N ILE A 583 7.08 -15.07 12.24
CA ILE A 583 6.28 -15.82 11.26
C ILE A 583 6.01 -17.28 11.67
N ILE A 584 7.02 -18.08 12.03
CA ILE A 584 6.93 -19.53 12.28
C ILE A 584 5.95 -19.80 13.42
N ASN A 585 6.19 -19.16 14.56
CA ASN A 585 5.45 -19.38 15.80
C ASN A 585 4.24 -18.44 15.89
N THR A 586 4.21 -17.40 15.06
CA THR A 586 3.08 -16.48 14.95
C THR A 586 1.80 -17.23 14.50
N PRO A 587 0.71 -17.19 15.29
CA PRO A 587 -0.56 -17.78 14.89
C PRO A 587 -1.17 -17.10 13.65
N ALA A 588 -1.88 -17.89 12.83
CA ALA A 588 -2.51 -17.39 11.61
C ALA A 588 -3.46 -16.22 11.87
N GLU A 589 -4.20 -16.24 12.99
CA GLU A 589 -5.14 -15.18 13.33
C GLU A 589 -4.49 -13.81 13.62
N GLN A 590 -3.22 -13.78 14.04
CA GLN A 590 -2.48 -12.51 14.24
C GLN A 590 -2.04 -11.91 12.89
N LEU A 591 -1.61 -12.75 11.95
CA LEU A 591 -1.35 -12.35 10.57
C LEU A 591 -2.64 -11.84 9.89
N GLN A 592 -3.77 -12.50 10.16
CA GLN A 592 -5.08 -12.05 9.67
C GLN A 592 -5.49 -10.70 10.28
N ASP A 593 -5.16 -10.42 11.54
CA ASP A 593 -5.41 -9.11 12.15
C ASP A 593 -4.60 -8.01 11.44
N CYS A 594 -3.36 -8.28 11.03
CA CYS A 594 -2.56 -7.36 10.20
C CYS A 594 -3.22 -7.12 8.83
N ARG A 595 -3.68 -8.17 8.16
CA ARG A 595 -4.43 -8.04 6.88
C ARG A 595 -5.72 -7.24 7.03
N ARG A 596 -6.48 -7.47 8.10
CA ARG A 596 -7.73 -6.73 8.37
C ARG A 596 -7.46 -5.24 8.57
N LEU A 597 -6.36 -4.88 9.22
CA LEU A 597 -5.95 -3.50 9.38
C LEU A 597 -5.59 -2.88 8.02
N GLN A 598 -4.72 -3.55 7.25
CA GLN A 598 -4.34 -3.14 5.90
C GLN A 598 -5.59 -2.89 5.02
N GLN A 599 -6.46 -3.89 4.88
CA GLN A 599 -7.66 -3.81 4.05
C GLN A 599 -8.61 -2.70 4.48
N PHE A 600 -8.71 -2.44 5.79
CA PHE A 600 -9.51 -1.33 6.27
C PHE A 600 -8.93 0.01 5.79
N PHE A 601 -7.63 0.26 6.00
CA PHE A 601 -7.01 1.53 5.63
C PHE A 601 -6.93 1.72 4.11
N GLU A 602 -6.56 0.70 3.34
CA GLU A 602 -6.53 0.75 1.87
C GLU A 602 -7.92 0.92 1.24
N SER A 603 -9.00 0.61 1.97
CA SER A 603 -10.39 0.89 1.52
C SER A 603 -10.92 2.25 1.97
N THR A 604 -10.05 3.15 2.43
CA THR A 604 -10.37 4.53 2.82
C THR A 604 -9.48 5.52 2.07
N ASP A 605 -9.74 6.82 2.20
CA ASP A 605 -8.84 7.88 1.74
C ASP A 605 -7.79 8.26 2.81
N CYS A 606 -7.25 7.27 3.55
CA CYS A 606 -6.36 7.52 4.68
C CYS A 606 -5.13 8.36 4.32
N ASN A 607 -4.65 8.26 3.08
CA ASN A 607 -3.55 9.07 2.55
C ASN A 607 -3.86 10.57 2.45
N ASN A 608 -5.09 11.01 2.75
CA ASN A 608 -5.47 12.42 2.88
C ASN A 608 -5.62 12.90 4.34
N MET A 609 -5.43 12.00 5.31
CA MET A 609 -5.75 12.23 6.71
C MET A 609 -4.52 12.48 7.58
N ALA A 610 -4.76 13.05 8.77
CA ALA A 610 -3.81 13.23 9.86
C ALA A 610 -4.48 12.88 11.21
N PRO A 611 -3.70 12.63 12.29
CA PRO A 611 -4.25 12.45 13.63
C PRO A 611 -4.93 13.73 14.12
N HIS A 612 -6.17 13.59 14.60
CA HIS A 612 -7.06 14.69 15.01
C HIS A 612 -7.82 14.35 16.29
N ASP A 613 -7.07 13.96 17.30
CA ASP A 613 -7.57 13.48 18.59
C ASP A 613 -8.40 14.52 19.37
N GLU A 614 -8.26 15.80 19.06
CA GLU A 614 -9.14 16.87 19.54
C GLU A 614 -10.60 16.71 19.07
N LEU A 615 -10.86 15.98 17.98
CA LEU A 615 -12.20 15.73 17.45
C LEU A 615 -12.93 14.59 18.15
N LYS A 616 -12.29 13.85 19.09
CA LYS A 616 -12.93 12.73 19.80
C LYS A 616 -14.22 13.17 20.50
N TYR A 617 -15.27 12.35 20.38
CA TYR A 617 -16.49 12.51 21.15
C TYR A 617 -17.12 11.16 21.49
N ALA A 618 -17.97 11.15 22.52
CA ALA A 618 -18.62 9.96 23.04
C ALA A 618 -17.59 8.88 23.42
N GLY A 619 -17.66 7.67 22.85
CA GLY A 619 -16.72 6.59 23.14
C GLY A 619 -15.55 6.47 22.16
N THR A 620 -15.27 7.49 21.35
CA THR A 620 -14.12 7.47 20.43
C THR A 620 -12.81 7.66 21.18
N GLN A 621 -11.86 6.75 20.96
CA GLN A 621 -10.55 6.75 21.60
C GLN A 621 -9.50 7.48 20.76
N TYR A 622 -9.47 7.26 19.44
CA TYR A 622 -8.56 7.94 18.50
C TYR A 622 -9.31 8.41 17.27
N VAL A 623 -8.80 9.48 16.65
CA VAL A 623 -9.34 10.00 15.38
C VAL A 623 -8.22 10.25 14.38
N LEU A 624 -8.40 9.72 13.18
CA LEU A 624 -7.64 10.07 11.99
C LEU A 624 -8.62 10.76 11.04
N ALA A 625 -8.30 11.95 10.52
CA ALA A 625 -9.26 12.70 9.72
C ALA A 625 -8.64 13.60 8.66
N SER A 626 -9.43 13.89 7.64
CA SER A 626 -9.33 15.07 6.79
C SER A 626 -10.55 15.95 7.11
N PRO A 627 -10.45 16.89 8.07
CA PRO A 627 -11.60 17.60 8.59
C PRO A 627 -12.45 18.26 7.50
N GLY A 628 -13.75 17.93 7.49
CA GLY A 628 -14.73 18.38 6.52
C GLY A 628 -14.98 17.38 5.38
N TYR A 629 -14.09 16.40 5.17
CA TYR A 629 -14.12 15.44 4.06
C TYR A 629 -14.30 13.99 4.55
N SER A 630 -13.40 13.53 5.41
CA SER A 630 -13.35 12.12 5.80
C SER A 630 -12.78 11.94 7.21
N TYR A 631 -13.22 10.88 7.87
CA TYR A 631 -12.91 10.61 9.27
C TYR A 631 -12.88 9.11 9.52
N ILE A 632 -11.93 8.67 10.33
CA ILE A 632 -11.89 7.36 10.97
C ILE A 632 -11.94 7.62 12.48
N ALA A 633 -12.96 7.10 13.14
CA ALA A 633 -13.08 7.09 14.60
C ALA A 633 -12.90 5.66 15.10
N TYR A 634 -11.96 5.43 16.02
CA TYR A 634 -11.65 4.09 16.54
C TYR A 634 -11.87 4.01 18.05
N SER A 635 -12.26 2.82 18.54
CA SER A 635 -12.25 2.48 19.96
C SER A 635 -11.93 1.01 20.18
N SER A 636 -10.96 0.73 21.06
CA SER A 636 -10.75 -0.63 21.60
C SER A 636 -11.63 -0.97 22.79
N GLU A 637 -12.25 0.05 23.38
CA GLU A 637 -13.09 -0.07 24.56
C GLU A 637 -14.54 -0.35 24.19
N LYS A 638 -15.22 -1.10 25.06
CA LYS A 638 -16.64 -1.39 24.91
C LYS A 638 -17.45 -0.10 24.95
N SER A 639 -17.88 0.34 23.78
CA SER A 639 -18.71 1.53 23.62
C SER A 639 -20.02 1.24 22.88
N GLU A 640 -21.11 1.82 23.37
CA GLU A 640 -22.40 1.79 22.68
C GLU A 640 -22.46 2.77 21.49
N LYS A 641 -21.53 3.74 21.43
CA LYS A 641 -21.51 4.79 20.40
C LYS A 641 -20.13 5.39 20.19
N LEU A 642 -19.79 5.66 18.93
CA LEU A 642 -18.64 6.49 18.56
C LEU A 642 -19.15 7.86 18.10
N GLY A 643 -18.35 8.89 18.30
CA GLY A 643 -18.72 10.24 17.93
C GLY A 643 -17.53 11.13 17.57
N LEU A 644 -17.86 12.23 16.92
CA LEU A 644 -16.91 13.27 16.52
C LEU A 644 -17.46 14.64 16.93
N GLN A 645 -16.55 15.54 17.31
CA GLN A 645 -16.82 16.97 17.48
C GLN A 645 -16.62 17.69 16.14
N ASP A 646 -17.19 18.89 16.04
CA ASP A 646 -16.94 19.82 14.94
C ASP A 646 -17.12 19.25 13.52
N MET A 647 -18.06 18.33 13.35
CA MET A 647 -18.45 17.83 12.03
C MET A 647 -18.97 18.98 11.17
N VAL A 648 -18.66 18.94 9.87
CA VAL A 648 -19.25 19.85 8.89
C VAL A 648 -20.58 19.26 8.42
N SER A 649 -21.60 20.10 8.22
CA SER A 649 -22.87 19.63 7.70
C SER A 649 -22.72 19.13 6.25
N GLY A 650 -23.33 17.98 5.93
CA GLY A 650 -23.24 17.40 4.59
C GLY A 650 -23.92 16.05 4.48
N SER A 651 -23.80 15.44 3.31
CA SER A 651 -24.16 14.04 3.07
C SER A 651 -22.91 13.19 3.12
N TYR A 652 -22.96 12.06 3.84
CA TYR A 652 -21.82 11.19 4.08
C TYR A 652 -22.17 9.71 3.88
N HIS A 653 -21.19 8.92 3.43
CA HIS A 653 -21.15 7.47 3.57
C HIS A 653 -20.63 7.14 4.97
N ILE A 654 -21.29 6.20 5.66
CA ILE A 654 -20.90 5.75 6.99
C ILE A 654 -20.69 4.25 6.94
N ARG A 655 -19.50 3.80 7.31
CA ARG A 655 -19.15 2.37 7.39
C ARG A 655 -18.62 2.06 8.78
N TRP A 656 -19.36 1.23 9.51
CA TRP A 656 -18.84 0.57 10.70
C TRP A 656 -18.00 -0.64 10.30
N TYR A 657 -16.91 -0.87 11.03
CA TYR A 657 -15.99 -1.98 10.85
C TYR A 657 -15.70 -2.63 12.20
N ASP A 658 -15.86 -3.95 12.29
CA ASP A 658 -15.42 -4.75 13.42
C ASP A 658 -13.97 -5.16 13.21
N CYS A 659 -13.09 -4.68 14.09
CA CYS A 659 -11.65 -4.81 13.94
C CYS A 659 -11.16 -6.25 14.14
N ILE A 660 -11.95 -7.10 14.80
CA ILE A 660 -11.62 -8.48 15.12
C ILE A 660 -12.08 -9.43 14.01
N SER A 661 -13.31 -9.23 13.52
CA SER A 661 -13.92 -10.12 12.52
C SER A 661 -13.72 -9.65 11.08
N GLY A 662 -13.50 -8.35 10.86
CA GLY A 662 -13.50 -7.72 9.54
C GLY A 662 -14.90 -7.42 9.00
N GLN A 663 -15.95 -7.66 9.80
CA GLN A 663 -17.33 -7.41 9.37
C GLN A 663 -17.58 -5.91 9.19
N SER A 664 -18.18 -5.53 8.07
CA SER A 664 -18.59 -4.14 7.79
C SER A 664 -20.10 -3.97 7.71
N ILE A 665 -20.61 -2.82 8.17
CA ILE A 665 -22.00 -2.40 7.97
C ILE A 665 -22.00 -0.96 7.44
N GLN A 666 -22.55 -0.76 6.25
CA GLN A 666 -22.53 0.52 5.54
C GLN A 666 -23.91 1.15 5.41
N GLN A 667 -23.95 2.47 5.48
CA GLN A 667 -25.12 3.32 5.23
C GLN A 667 -24.69 4.49 4.32
N ASP A 668 -25.32 4.59 3.15
CA ASP A 668 -25.00 5.60 2.14
C ASP A 668 -25.89 6.84 2.26
N HIS A 669 -25.36 7.99 1.85
CA HIS A 669 -26.09 9.27 1.77
C HIS A 669 -26.76 9.70 3.09
N THR A 670 -26.09 9.48 4.22
CA THR A 670 -26.56 9.93 5.53
C THR A 670 -26.36 11.44 5.67
N THR A 671 -27.44 12.18 5.91
CA THR A 671 -27.35 13.62 6.19
C THR A 671 -26.89 13.84 7.63
N ILE A 672 -25.76 14.52 7.79
CA ILE A 672 -25.14 14.83 9.07
C ILE A 672 -25.20 16.36 9.29
N ALA A 673 -25.62 16.78 10.48
CA ALA A 673 -25.64 18.19 10.87
C ALA A 673 -24.26 18.63 11.38
N SER A 674 -24.00 19.94 11.37
CA SER A 674 -22.74 20.48 11.89
C SER A 674 -22.60 20.30 13.40
N GLY A 675 -21.37 20.21 13.90
CA GLY A 675 -21.04 20.14 15.33
C GLY A 675 -20.92 18.71 15.86
N ARG A 676 -21.28 18.49 17.13
CA ARG A 676 -21.12 17.19 17.77
C ARG A 676 -22.11 16.16 17.24
N GLN A 677 -21.58 15.03 16.78
CA GLN A 677 -22.36 13.92 16.24
C GLN A 677 -21.93 12.61 16.89
N SER A 678 -22.86 11.68 17.04
CA SER A 678 -22.55 10.33 17.53
C SER A 678 -23.47 9.30 16.92
N TRP A 679 -22.93 8.13 16.61
CA TRP A 679 -23.62 7.02 15.98
C TRP A 679 -23.64 5.83 16.92
N LYS A 680 -24.80 5.19 17.02
CA LYS A 680 -24.94 3.98 17.82
C LYS A 680 -24.26 2.82 17.10
N LYS A 681 -23.41 2.08 17.81
CA LYS A 681 -22.78 0.86 17.30
C LYS A 681 -23.88 -0.16 16.92
N PRO A 682 -23.86 -0.74 15.72
CA PRO A 682 -24.74 -1.86 15.35
C PRO A 682 -24.59 -3.02 16.33
N ARG A 683 -25.68 -3.74 16.62
CA ARG A 683 -25.69 -4.80 17.64
C ARG A 683 -24.94 -6.05 17.20
N GLU A 684 -24.74 -6.17 15.90
CA GLU A 684 -24.07 -7.28 15.21
C GLU A 684 -22.55 -7.23 15.38
N LEU A 685 -21.97 -6.07 15.71
CA LEU A 685 -20.52 -5.88 15.79
C LEU A 685 -19.98 -6.07 17.21
N GLY A 686 -18.76 -6.61 17.29
CA GLY A 686 -17.98 -6.80 18.51
C GLY A 686 -17.56 -5.49 19.20
N ASP A 687 -16.79 -5.59 20.27
CA ASP A 687 -16.51 -4.45 21.14
C ASP A 687 -15.44 -3.49 20.58
N GLU A 688 -14.50 -3.99 19.76
CA GLU A 688 -13.45 -3.19 19.11
C GLU A 688 -13.87 -2.82 17.69
N VAL A 689 -14.09 -1.53 17.45
CA VAL A 689 -14.71 -1.04 16.22
C VAL A 689 -14.06 0.23 15.69
N ALA A 690 -14.06 0.35 14.37
CA ALA A 690 -13.78 1.59 13.65
C ALA A 690 -15.03 2.08 12.92
N LEU A 691 -15.17 3.40 12.82
CA LEU A 691 -16.23 4.08 12.10
C LEU A 691 -15.60 5.00 11.06
N TYR A 692 -15.72 4.61 9.80
CA TYR A 692 -15.31 5.41 8.67
C TYR A 692 -16.48 6.27 8.18
N ILE A 693 -16.25 7.56 8.00
CA ILE A 693 -17.24 8.54 7.55
C ILE A 693 -16.60 9.37 6.45
N ALA A 694 -17.14 9.31 5.23
CA ALA A 694 -16.61 10.04 4.07
C ALA A 694 -17.70 10.81 3.35
N ARG A 695 -17.38 11.99 2.80
CA ARG A 695 -18.36 12.80 2.06
C ARG A 695 -18.94 12.03 0.87
N ALA A 696 -20.24 12.18 0.69
CA ALA A 696 -21.04 11.55 -0.36
C ALA A 696 -21.66 12.55 -1.35
N ASP A 697 -21.36 13.85 -1.21
CA ASP A 697 -21.95 14.93 -2.02
C ASP A 697 -21.00 15.48 -3.09
N GLY A 698 -19.93 14.76 -3.41
CA GLY A 698 -18.99 15.10 -4.49
C GLY A 698 -18.09 16.30 -4.19
N LYS A 699 -18.01 16.76 -2.94
CA LYS A 699 -17.02 17.77 -2.55
C LYS A 699 -15.72 17.08 -2.15
N GLU A 700 -14.68 17.37 -2.91
CA GLU A 700 -13.31 16.95 -2.61
C GLU A 700 -12.54 18.04 -1.87
N LYS A 701 -11.44 17.63 -1.22
CA LYS A 701 -10.48 18.53 -0.56
C LYS A 701 -9.87 19.49 -1.60
N PRO A 702 -9.89 20.82 -1.38
CA PRO A 702 -9.27 21.79 -2.29
C PRO A 702 -7.77 21.51 -2.44
N GLY A 703 -7.30 21.36 -3.67
CA GLY A 703 -5.93 20.94 -4.01
C GLY A 703 -5.82 19.57 -4.70
N SER A 704 -6.94 18.84 -4.82
CA SER A 704 -7.01 17.46 -5.34
C SER A 704 -7.12 17.28 -6.86
N ALA A 705 -7.28 18.37 -7.62
CA ALA A 705 -7.60 18.26 -9.04
C ALA A 705 -6.34 18.42 -9.91
N ARG A 706 -6.03 17.39 -10.72
CA ARG A 706 -5.21 17.55 -11.92
C ARG A 706 -5.78 18.67 -12.79
N THR A 707 -5.07 19.78 -12.90
CA THR A 707 -5.24 20.70 -14.03
C THR A 707 -4.82 19.98 -15.31
N GLN A 708 -5.80 19.53 -16.10
CA GLN A 708 -5.56 19.05 -17.46
C GLN A 708 -5.11 20.21 -18.37
N GLY A 709 -3.90 20.13 -18.91
CA GLY A 709 -3.52 20.75 -20.18
C GLY A 709 -2.36 21.77 -20.15
N GLN A 710 -1.30 21.42 -20.89
CA GLN A 710 -0.12 22.21 -21.32
C GLN A 710 0.92 22.48 -20.21
N ASP A 711 2.22 22.27 -20.38
CA ASP A 711 3.07 22.41 -21.56
C ASP A 711 4.34 21.55 -21.39
N THR A 712 4.86 20.96 -22.47
CA THR A 712 6.14 20.25 -22.47
C THR A 712 7.28 21.25 -22.34
N GLY A 713 7.86 21.37 -21.14
CA GLY A 713 9.02 22.21 -20.89
C GLY A 713 9.70 21.83 -19.59
N THR A 714 11.00 21.57 -19.67
CA THR A 714 11.95 21.19 -18.61
C THR A 714 11.61 21.81 -17.24
N VAL A 715 11.34 20.97 -16.23
CA VAL A 715 11.03 21.41 -14.87
C VAL A 715 12.29 21.89 -14.18
N GLY A 716 12.57 23.19 -14.30
CA GLY A 716 13.21 23.95 -13.23
C GLY A 716 12.11 24.37 -12.25
N LYS A 717 12.25 24.01 -10.97
CA LYS A 717 11.38 24.47 -9.88
C LYS A 717 11.22 25.99 -9.96
N LYS A 718 9.99 26.48 -10.19
CA LYS A 718 9.64 27.90 -10.08
C LYS A 718 8.47 28.06 -9.12
N SER A 719 8.76 28.77 -8.04
CA SER A 719 7.87 29.17 -6.97
C SER A 719 6.72 30.06 -7.46
N ILE A 720 5.51 29.81 -6.94
CA ILE A 720 4.34 30.67 -7.07
C ILE A 720 4.40 31.71 -5.93
N THR A 721 4.44 33.00 -6.26
CA THR A 721 4.45 34.10 -5.30
C THR A 721 3.03 34.62 -5.12
N THR A 722 2.40 34.35 -3.99
CA THR A 722 1.35 35.23 -3.43
C THR A 722 2.03 36.51 -2.92
N GLN A 723 1.36 37.66 -3.01
CA GLN A 723 1.91 38.92 -2.50
C GLN A 723 1.91 38.89 -0.96
N ASP A 724 2.88 38.17 -0.40
CA ASP A 724 3.25 38.24 0.99
C ASP A 724 4.21 39.41 1.14
N THR A 725 3.97 40.27 2.13
CA THR A 725 5.00 41.21 2.56
C THR A 725 6.26 40.40 2.89
N PRO A 726 7.43 40.74 2.34
CA PRO A 726 8.64 39.95 2.58
C PRO A 726 8.91 39.84 4.08
N ASN A 727 8.98 38.59 4.58
CA ASN A 727 9.29 38.30 5.97
C ASN A 727 10.63 38.96 6.37
N ILE A 728 10.66 39.68 7.47
CA ILE A 728 11.89 40.23 8.04
C ILE A 728 12.33 39.28 9.16
N THR A 729 13.39 38.50 8.91
CA THR A 729 13.83 37.49 9.89
C THR A 729 14.17 38.11 11.26
N PRO A 730 14.09 37.32 12.35
CA PRO A 730 14.26 37.86 13.68
C PRO A 730 15.67 38.40 13.91
N LEU A 731 15.80 39.32 14.87
CA LEU A 731 17.09 39.88 15.27
C LEU A 731 17.46 39.39 16.67
N ALA A 732 18.55 38.61 16.74
CA ALA A 732 19.17 38.16 17.98
C ALA A 732 20.42 39.03 18.28
N PRO A 733 20.49 39.75 19.42
CA PRO A 733 21.66 40.49 19.82
C PRO A 733 22.69 39.62 20.56
N ASP A 734 23.97 39.94 20.39
CA ASP A 734 25.05 39.39 21.21
C ASP A 734 24.86 39.69 22.70
N GLN A 735 25.23 38.74 23.56
CA GLN A 735 25.16 38.89 25.01
C GLN A 735 26.53 38.73 25.67
N ARG A 736 26.71 39.32 26.85
CA ARG A 736 27.91 39.14 27.67
C ARG A 736 27.51 38.73 29.08
N ILE A 737 28.00 37.58 29.52
CA ILE A 737 27.69 36.98 30.82
C ILE A 737 28.98 36.81 31.61
N THR A 738 28.93 37.00 32.92
CA THR A 738 30.06 36.75 33.82
C THR A 738 29.61 35.81 34.92
N THR A 739 30.44 34.83 35.24
CA THR A 739 30.23 33.94 36.38
C THR A 739 31.55 33.69 37.11
N LYS A 740 31.48 33.22 38.35
CA LYS A 740 32.66 32.79 39.11
C LYS A 740 32.99 31.33 38.81
N LYS A 741 34.24 30.94 39.03
CA LYS A 741 34.71 29.57 38.93
C LYS A 741 33.77 28.63 39.68
N ASN A 742 33.43 27.50 39.04
CA ASN A 742 32.53 26.46 39.55
C ASN A 742 31.09 26.91 39.83
N THR A 743 30.67 28.10 39.38
CA THR A 743 29.33 28.63 39.64
C THR A 743 28.50 28.61 38.36
N PRO A 744 27.39 27.84 38.29
CA PRO A 744 26.45 27.92 37.18
C PRO A 744 25.81 29.30 37.05
N VAL A 745 25.53 29.72 35.82
CA VAL A 745 24.84 30.98 35.52
C VAL A 745 23.71 30.73 34.53
N TYR A 746 22.55 31.31 34.81
CA TYR A 746 21.41 31.28 33.91
C TYR A 746 21.57 32.34 32.82
N ILE A 747 21.21 31.96 31.60
CA ILE A 747 21.31 32.75 30.38
C ILE A 747 19.94 32.71 29.70
N GLN A 748 19.34 33.88 29.52
CA GLN A 748 18.10 34.03 28.77
C GLN A 748 18.40 34.57 27.38
N LEU A 749 18.21 33.75 26.35
CA LEU A 749 18.38 34.15 24.96
C LEU A 749 17.15 34.94 24.51
N THR A 750 17.36 36.19 24.12
CA THR A 750 16.27 37.11 23.75
C THR A 750 16.45 37.53 22.31
N TYR A 751 15.34 37.65 21.59
CA TYR A 751 15.31 38.13 20.20
C TYR A 751 14.13 39.08 20.02
N ASN A 752 14.16 39.84 18.93
CA ASN A 752 13.04 40.68 18.51
C ASN A 752 12.78 40.48 17.02
N ASP A 753 11.54 40.19 16.67
CA ASP A 753 11.07 40.11 15.29
C ASP A 753 10.37 41.43 14.92
N PRO A 754 10.87 42.20 13.93
CA PRO A 754 10.32 43.51 13.56
C PRO A 754 8.90 43.49 12.98
N ASP A 755 8.51 42.44 12.26
CA ASP A 755 7.18 42.27 11.64
C ASP A 755 6.31 41.21 12.33
N GLY A 756 6.87 40.50 13.30
CA GLY A 756 6.17 39.51 14.11
C GLY A 756 5.86 38.26 13.30
N GLY A 757 6.89 37.70 12.65
CA GLY A 757 6.90 36.56 11.73
C GLY A 757 5.98 35.37 12.11
N PRO A 758 5.72 34.47 11.15
CA PRO A 758 4.56 33.57 11.16
C PRO A 758 4.48 32.61 12.35
N GLY A 759 5.61 32.34 13.00
CA GLY A 759 5.74 31.41 14.12
C GLY A 759 5.51 29.94 13.71
N PRO A 760 5.76 28.99 14.62
CA PRO A 760 6.35 29.17 15.95
C PRO A 760 7.84 29.56 15.89
N TYR A 761 8.32 30.26 16.92
CA TYR A 761 9.74 30.64 16.98
C TYR A 761 10.58 29.54 17.61
N GLU A 762 11.68 29.19 16.96
CA GLU A 762 12.60 28.15 17.41
C GLU A 762 14.01 28.70 17.61
N THR A 763 14.61 28.45 18.77
CA THR A 763 15.97 28.87 19.10
C THR A 763 16.93 27.69 19.03
N THR A 764 17.96 27.81 18.20
CA THR A 764 18.96 26.76 17.98
C THR A 764 20.33 27.22 18.47
N ILE A 765 21.00 26.39 19.27
CA ILE A 765 22.42 26.56 19.62
C ILE A 765 23.27 26.01 18.47
N ILE A 766 24.14 26.84 17.91
CA ILE A 766 25.00 26.50 16.77
C ILE A 766 26.36 26.02 17.25
N ILE A 767 26.98 26.73 18.20
CA ILE A 767 28.24 26.34 18.81
C ILE A 767 28.04 26.26 20.32
N HIS A 768 28.27 25.06 20.85
CA HIS A 768 28.30 24.81 22.29
C HIS A 768 29.60 25.32 22.94
N PRO A 769 29.55 25.66 24.25
CA PRO A 769 30.73 26.15 24.95
C PRO A 769 31.84 25.09 25.03
N SER A 770 33.10 25.54 24.97
CA SER A 770 34.27 24.66 25.00
C SER A 770 34.77 24.35 26.41
N TYR A 771 34.43 25.19 27.39
CA TYR A 771 34.94 25.14 28.76
C TYR A 771 33.84 25.17 29.82
N GLY A 772 32.61 24.82 29.42
CA GLY A 772 31.49 24.54 30.30
C GLY A 772 30.43 23.70 29.60
N LYS A 773 29.30 23.47 30.28
CA LYS A 773 28.15 22.72 29.77
C LYS A 773 26.91 23.58 29.80
N LEU A 774 26.07 23.46 28.77
CA LEU A 774 24.73 24.03 28.75
C LEU A 774 23.69 22.99 29.15
N SER A 775 22.69 23.41 29.91
CA SER A 775 21.45 22.66 30.16
C SER A 775 20.25 23.60 30.16
N GLY A 776 19.13 23.19 29.56
CA GLY A 776 17.96 24.05 29.40
C GLY A 776 17.20 23.73 28.11
N ILE A 777 16.08 24.40 27.85
CA ILE A 777 15.24 24.21 26.66
C ILE A 777 14.93 25.58 26.05
N GLY A 778 15.08 25.68 24.73
CA GLY A 778 14.79 26.92 23.98
C GLY A 778 15.62 28.10 24.47
N ASN A 779 14.94 29.20 24.79
CA ASN A 779 15.58 30.45 25.22
C ASN A 779 16.17 30.40 26.64
N ASP A 780 15.76 29.43 27.46
CA ASP A 780 16.11 29.35 28.87
C ASP A 780 17.26 28.37 29.06
N GLN A 781 18.48 28.90 29.16
CA GLN A 781 19.71 28.12 29.20
C GLN A 781 20.45 28.32 30.54
N THR A 782 21.18 27.30 30.99
CA THR A 782 22.06 27.37 32.16
C THR A 782 23.45 26.91 31.77
N TYR A 783 24.44 27.80 31.91
CA TYR A 783 25.84 27.50 31.67
C TYR A 783 26.54 27.13 32.98
N THR A 784 27.21 25.97 33.00
CA THR A 784 28.02 25.49 34.12
C THR A 784 29.48 25.38 33.69
N PRO A 785 30.41 26.18 34.23
CA PRO A 785 31.84 26.06 33.91
C PRO A 785 32.39 24.69 34.29
N VAL A 786 33.38 24.20 33.53
CA VAL A 786 34.19 23.06 33.95
C VAL A 786 34.87 23.37 35.27
N THR A 787 34.83 22.41 36.20
CA THR A 787 35.41 22.57 37.53
C THR A 787 36.87 23.01 37.46
N GLY A 788 37.18 24.15 38.09
CA GLY A 788 38.52 24.70 38.16
C GLY A 788 38.89 25.70 37.07
N TYR A 789 38.08 25.85 36.01
CA TYR A 789 38.39 26.74 34.88
C TYR A 789 38.11 28.22 35.20
N THR A 790 39.01 29.09 34.74
CA THR A 790 38.86 30.56 34.68
C THR A 790 39.35 31.03 33.32
N GLY A 791 38.62 31.92 32.67
CA GLY A 791 38.90 32.32 31.29
C GLY A 791 37.62 32.70 30.55
N SER A 792 37.72 32.86 29.23
CA SER A 792 36.56 33.12 28.39
C SER A 792 35.99 31.83 27.80
N ASP A 793 34.70 31.85 27.51
CA ASP A 793 33.99 30.85 26.71
C ASP A 793 32.95 31.54 25.81
N ILE A 794 32.44 30.84 24.81
CA ILE A 794 31.46 31.38 23.88
C ILE A 794 30.35 30.38 23.58
N ILE A 795 29.17 30.90 23.30
CA ILE A 795 28.04 30.15 22.72
C ILE A 795 27.59 30.94 21.51
N THR A 796 27.28 30.28 20.39
CA THR A 796 26.58 30.95 19.29
C THR A 796 25.22 30.33 19.07
N TRP A 797 24.24 31.14 18.68
CA TRP A 797 22.85 30.73 18.54
C TRP A 797 22.14 31.56 17.46
N LYS A 798 21.01 31.04 16.99
CA LYS A 798 20.08 31.74 16.09
C LYS A 798 18.64 31.44 16.48
N VAL A 799 17.71 32.25 15.98
CA VAL A 799 16.26 32.00 16.11
C VAL A 799 15.61 31.98 14.71
N ASN A 800 14.67 31.07 14.49
CA ASN A 800 13.85 30.99 13.30
C ASN A 800 12.40 31.38 13.65
N ASP A 801 11.74 32.16 12.81
CA ASP A 801 10.34 32.59 12.98
C ASP A 801 9.32 31.71 12.23
N GLY A 802 9.72 30.55 11.72
CA GLY A 802 8.91 29.70 10.84
C GLY A 802 9.04 30.03 9.35
N ALA A 803 9.72 31.12 9.00
CA ALA A 803 9.99 31.53 7.61
C ALA A 803 11.47 31.80 7.31
N GLY A 804 12.27 32.21 8.30
CA GLY A 804 13.71 32.39 8.11
C GLY A 804 14.49 32.59 9.41
N ASP A 805 15.80 32.38 9.31
CA ASP A 805 16.73 32.47 10.43
C ASP A 805 17.20 33.90 10.68
N SER A 806 17.44 34.22 11.97
CA SER A 806 18.25 35.37 12.36
C SER A 806 19.71 35.20 11.94
N GLU A 807 20.43 36.32 11.88
CA GLU A 807 21.89 36.28 11.94
C GLU A 807 22.35 35.58 13.23
N ILE A 808 23.53 34.94 13.18
CA ILE A 808 24.09 34.23 14.32
C ILE A 808 24.53 35.23 15.39
N ALA A 809 23.97 35.11 16.59
CA ALA A 809 24.34 35.87 17.76
C ALA A 809 25.31 35.08 18.65
N THR A 810 26.19 35.80 19.36
CA THR A 810 27.20 35.25 20.25
C THR A 810 26.96 35.66 21.69
N VAL A 811 26.94 34.68 22.60
CA VAL A 811 27.04 34.91 24.04
C VAL A 811 28.50 34.73 24.46
N HIS A 812 29.14 35.82 24.87
CA HIS A 812 30.49 35.78 25.43
C HIS A 812 30.42 35.59 26.95
N ILE A 813 31.03 34.54 27.46
CA ILE A 813 31.03 34.22 28.88
C ILE A 813 32.43 34.44 29.45
N THR A 814 32.53 35.20 30.55
CA THR A 814 33.77 35.38 31.32
C THR A 814 33.66 34.64 32.65
N ILE A 815 34.60 33.73 32.92
CA ILE A 815 34.67 32.95 34.15
C ILE A 815 35.80 33.51 35.03
N GLU A 816 35.42 34.22 36.08
CA GLU A 816 36.31 34.87 37.03
C GLU A 816 36.69 33.94 38.20
N GLN A 817 37.71 34.32 38.96
CA GLN A 817 38.31 33.48 39.99
C GLN A 817 37.41 33.13 41.18
#